data_AF-A0A812P052-F1
#
_entry.id   AF-A0A812P052-F1
#
_cell.length_a   1.000
_cell.length_b   1.000
_cell.length_c   1.000
_cell.angle_alpha   90.00
_cell.angle_beta   90.00
_cell.angle_gamma   90.00
#
_symmetry.space_group_name_H-M   'P 1'
#
loop_
_entity.id
_entity.type
_entity.pdbx_description
1 polymer ?
#
loop_
_entity_poly.entity_id
_entity_poly.type
_entity_poly.pdbx_seq_one_letter_code
_entity_poly.pdbx_strand_id
1 'polypeptide(L)'
;MGANASTSACCEEQVGTLPVEVVGAAQYDENCFPETPSPRSSIVDSIESGLELVLPDEILPARVSVRSSSSSELLTLSVSPQFSSDLPMVQRAISFKVEREIVRGIPLVATLRNFGTLWQASPLDLDLESQTKLWSMSQPVDKFDVFFSHTWRTRGSRKVLSLLLQHGWRTLLIHSFGCAAAISILSAVGMLPTTPLTWPVNVMGFKAMCPFSPWTYLAGTVTLQISFCILPYCSCAFRSPKCFLDVVSIHQTDKRMKQRGVYGLGGFLSISKEMHVLWSPPYLTRLWCVFELAAFRKANPHKPLKLKPLFVESQILLLTLASGLCSGVYVAVRTGHGIVALANVCVLPVGLFFIHVHRRFVREEQELTESLESFDLQNEAFTEYVRGPLRKELVAASGVGLPLSYVLLIVISPFCMAVDVCVAMIRAGAPVEIVMAEFTSLGLGITMFWLMFCVKVMWNLCSRWASRGSTWVYDCLVSMAIFFVFMIFFAGGSLLVNRLLPISAAGAVAAGIAAIVVTILAYSIALSPDVVLYVCKDVLRAQYKIWLLSMGTCEQALRLMIPQSIHVDLKQQEISSDIAGRLLGDWRHLEEALHALSALAKELLAASLFSQQLLELHGLLLGERSPLLQSGAHRQLISMFLQCAGVFGPLCVQDAALGDRLFTMARASLNIAEEVAAGPDAAFPFRAKQDHNGAVTLMKLCQLGCPTLTRKECAEAVRADLQQQLKLALVSAQPNLSPSSTLVLAQAAAAATKAFPDVASCCIRDCLDAALGDPPRSSLALRAAAELAAVAEASAVASAMEGAWTLLTQATLDPAALALFLAKAARSLPGQVLIAGLGS
;
A
#
# COMPACT_ATOMS: atom_id res chain seq x y z
N MET A 1 45.62 -8.88 57.79
CA MET A 1 46.46 -8.03 56.89
C MET A 1 45.46 -7.25 56.04
N GLY A 2 44.94 -6.10 56.43
CA GLY A 2 45.60 -4.77 56.60
C GLY A 2 45.31 -3.96 55.32
N ALA A 3 44.92 -2.68 55.30
CA ALA A 3 44.55 -1.70 56.31
C ALA A 3 43.79 -0.54 55.60
N ASN A 4 43.13 0.27 56.43
CA ASN A 4 42.45 1.55 56.23
C ASN A 4 42.95 2.51 55.13
N ALA A 5 42.02 3.34 54.63
CA ALA A 5 42.32 4.70 54.18
C ALA A 5 41.22 5.67 54.65
N SER A 6 41.69 6.81 55.13
CA SER A 6 41.06 7.77 56.02
C SER A 6 40.47 8.98 55.31
N THR A 7 39.50 9.57 55.99
CA THR A 7 38.91 10.91 55.84
C THR A 7 39.92 12.07 55.95
N SER A 8 39.69 13.14 55.19
CA SER A 8 40.07 14.51 55.56
C SER A 8 39.02 15.52 55.08
N ALA A 9 38.58 16.35 56.02
CA ALA A 9 37.62 17.44 55.88
C ALA A 9 38.25 18.72 55.30
N CYS A 10 37.42 19.64 54.78
CA CYS A 10 37.34 21.07 55.14
C CYS A 10 36.68 21.88 54.02
N CYS A 11 35.54 22.49 54.32
CA CYS A 11 35.27 23.94 54.24
C CYS A 11 33.75 24.17 54.33
N GLU A 12 33.33 24.64 55.50
CA GLU A 12 32.08 25.36 55.71
C GLU A 12 32.13 26.70 54.96
N GLU A 13 31.10 27.02 54.20
CA GLU A 13 30.77 28.41 53.91
C GLU A 13 29.25 28.59 53.99
N GLN A 14 28.87 29.59 54.77
CA GLN A 14 27.52 29.90 55.22
C GLN A 14 26.61 30.29 54.05
N VAL A 15 25.48 29.61 53.89
CA VAL A 15 24.40 30.04 53.00
C VAL A 15 23.33 30.74 53.84
N GLY A 16 23.19 32.04 53.60
CA GLY A 16 22.13 32.87 54.14
C GLY A 16 20.75 32.39 53.65
N THR A 17 19.82 32.33 54.59
CA THR A 17 18.41 32.05 54.37
C THR A 17 17.73 33.28 53.73
N LEU A 18 17.14 33.09 52.55
CA LEU A 18 16.13 33.99 51.97
C LEU A 18 14.85 33.19 51.73
N PRO A 19 13.67 33.78 51.94
CA PRO A 19 12.42 33.04 52.10
C PRO A 19 11.83 32.58 50.77
N VAL A 20 11.22 31.41 50.86
CA VAL A 20 10.41 30.73 49.85
C VAL A 20 9.12 31.52 49.62
N GLU A 21 8.88 31.96 48.38
CA GLU A 21 7.57 32.36 47.89
C GLU A 21 7.11 31.43 46.75
N VAL A 22 6.11 30.64 47.10
CA VAL A 22 5.01 30.04 46.32
C VAL A 22 5.15 30.01 44.79
N VAL A 23 5.40 28.82 44.24
CA VAL A 23 5.03 28.45 42.87
C VAL A 23 3.95 27.38 42.95
N GLY A 24 2.73 27.75 42.57
CA GLY A 24 1.64 26.79 42.36
C GLY A 24 1.92 25.92 41.15
N ALA A 25 2.20 24.64 41.39
CA ALA A 25 2.27 23.63 40.35
C ALA A 25 0.84 23.27 39.89
N ALA A 26 0.50 23.59 38.65
CA ALA A 26 -0.64 22.96 37.98
C ALA A 26 -0.25 21.49 37.70
N GLN A 27 -0.84 20.59 38.49
CA GLN A 27 -0.78 19.15 38.29
C GLN A 27 -1.48 18.81 36.98
N TYR A 28 -0.73 18.36 35.97
CA TYR A 28 -1.30 17.72 34.78
C TYR A 28 -1.49 16.22 35.09
N ASP A 29 -2.75 15.79 35.12
CA ASP A 29 -3.13 14.40 35.31
C ASP A 29 -3.01 13.64 33.97
N GLU A 30 -2.07 12.70 33.87
CA GLU A 30 -1.87 11.83 32.69
C GLU A 30 -2.81 10.59 32.70
N ASN A 31 -3.75 10.45 33.63
CA ASN A 31 -4.59 9.26 33.77
C ASN A 31 -6.06 9.44 33.32
N CYS A 32 -6.32 10.08 32.18
CA CYS A 32 -7.65 10.07 31.56
C CYS A 32 -7.60 9.67 30.08
N PHE A 33 -7.54 8.36 29.83
CA PHE A 33 -8.17 7.75 28.66
C PHE A 33 -9.09 6.63 29.18
N PRO A 34 -10.42 6.73 29.02
CA PRO A 34 -11.28 5.59 29.26
C PRO A 34 -11.14 4.57 28.12
N GLU A 35 -11.27 3.31 28.51
CA GLU A 35 -11.41 2.17 27.62
C GLU A 35 -12.54 2.39 26.57
N THR A 36 -12.38 1.74 25.43
CA THR A 36 -13.31 1.73 24.30
C THR A 36 -14.75 1.41 24.71
N PRO A 37 -15.77 2.22 24.34
CA PRO A 37 -17.15 1.79 24.45
C PRO A 37 -17.60 1.03 23.20
N SER A 38 -18.45 0.02 23.43
CA SER A 38 -19.22 -0.70 22.40
C SER A 38 -20.27 0.22 21.74
N PRO A 39 -20.81 -0.14 20.56
CA PRO A 39 -21.65 0.78 19.80
C PRO A 39 -23.12 0.61 20.17
N ARG A 40 -23.76 1.74 20.52
CA ARG A 40 -25.15 2.17 20.23
C ARG A 40 -25.79 2.89 21.43
N SER A 41 -25.82 4.22 21.36
CA SER A 41 -27.05 5.01 21.52
C SER A 41 -26.76 6.47 21.17
N SER A 42 -27.79 7.15 20.65
CA SER A 42 -27.80 8.50 20.12
C SER A 42 -27.37 9.57 21.13
N ILE A 43 -26.42 10.43 20.74
CA ILE A 43 -26.08 11.67 21.45
C ILE A 43 -26.22 12.82 20.45
N VAL A 44 -27.33 13.54 20.53
CA VAL A 44 -27.54 14.86 19.88
C VAL A 44 -27.70 15.98 20.93
N ASP A 45 -27.79 15.70 22.24
CA ASP A 45 -28.17 16.72 23.23
C ASP A 45 -27.13 17.01 24.33
N SER A 46 -25.82 16.99 24.07
CA SER A 46 -24.83 17.31 25.13
C SER A 46 -23.62 18.17 24.71
N ILE A 47 -23.79 19.09 23.77
CA ILE A 47 -22.78 20.14 23.52
C ILE A 47 -23.40 21.52 23.71
N GLU A 48 -23.76 21.85 24.95
CA GLU A 48 -23.98 23.23 25.40
C GLU A 48 -23.87 23.29 26.93
N SER A 49 -22.66 23.11 27.49
CA SER A 49 -22.26 23.68 28.78
C SER A 49 -20.84 23.27 29.19
N GLY A 50 -20.02 24.29 29.51
CA GLY A 50 -19.00 24.17 30.55
C GLY A 50 -17.59 23.72 30.13
N LEU A 51 -16.84 24.59 29.45
CA LEU A 51 -15.39 24.65 29.65
C LEU A 51 -14.94 26.12 29.64
N GLU A 52 -15.13 26.80 30.78
CA GLU A 52 -14.51 28.09 31.04
C GLU A 52 -13.02 27.85 31.36
N LEU A 53 -12.17 28.15 30.39
CA LEU A 53 -10.72 28.11 30.56
C LEU A 53 -10.30 29.37 31.36
N VAL A 54 -10.20 29.25 32.68
CA VAL A 54 -9.60 30.29 33.52
C VAL A 54 -8.09 30.25 33.32
N LEU A 55 -7.56 31.16 32.51
CA LEU A 55 -6.13 31.46 32.41
C LEU A 55 -5.75 32.48 33.50
N PRO A 56 -4.55 32.40 34.10
CA PRO A 56 -4.07 33.43 35.02
C PRO A 56 -3.86 34.77 34.29
N ASP A 57 -4.37 35.86 34.86
CA ASP A 57 -4.51 37.21 34.27
C ASP A 57 -3.19 37.92 33.89
N GLU A 58 -2.02 37.34 34.14
CA GLU A 58 -0.72 38.02 33.93
C GLU A 58 -0.08 37.82 32.55
N ILE A 59 -0.64 36.99 31.65
CA ILE A 59 -0.09 36.80 30.30
C ILE A 59 -1.20 36.69 29.25
N LEU A 60 -1.95 37.76 29.03
CA LEU A 60 -2.72 37.96 27.80
C LEU A 60 -2.48 39.38 27.25
N PRO A 61 -2.14 39.54 25.97
CA PRO A 61 -2.15 40.86 25.35
C PRO A 61 -3.62 41.34 25.25
N ALA A 62 -3.81 42.63 25.47
CA ALA A 62 -5.10 43.30 25.51
C ALA A 62 -6.06 42.87 24.38
N ARG A 63 -7.31 42.58 24.77
CA ARG A 63 -8.49 42.41 23.89
C ARG A 63 -8.50 43.48 22.80
N VAL A 64 -8.37 43.07 21.53
CA VAL A 64 -8.81 43.88 20.39
C VAL A 64 -10.33 43.73 20.32
N SER A 65 -11.08 44.71 20.83
CA SER A 65 -12.52 44.76 20.61
C SER A 65 -12.80 45.36 19.23
N VAL A 66 -13.20 44.53 18.27
CA VAL A 66 -13.80 45.02 17.03
C VAL A 66 -15.26 45.32 17.31
N ARG A 67 -15.62 46.59 17.50
CA ARG A 67 -17.03 47.02 17.43
C ARG A 67 -17.38 47.26 15.98
N SER A 68 -18.29 46.46 15.42
CA SER A 68 -18.91 46.73 14.13
C SER A 68 -19.93 47.86 14.29
N SER A 69 -19.52 49.11 14.07
CA SER A 69 -20.46 50.19 13.76
C SER A 69 -20.59 50.31 12.25
N SER A 70 -21.81 50.12 11.76
CA SER A 70 -22.21 50.29 10.36
C SER A 70 -22.22 51.76 9.97
N SER A 71 -21.05 52.33 9.73
CA SER A 71 -20.94 53.62 9.04
C SER A 71 -19.51 53.80 8.53
N SER A 72 -19.43 54.08 7.22
CA SER A 72 -18.22 54.23 6.44
C SER A 72 -17.38 55.43 6.88
N GLU A 73 -16.50 55.26 7.86
CA GLU A 73 -15.38 56.17 8.10
C GLU A 73 -14.08 55.39 8.35
N LEU A 74 -12.99 55.97 7.85
CA LEU A 74 -11.63 55.42 7.80
C LEU A 74 -11.21 54.79 9.15
N LEU A 75 -10.98 53.47 9.15
CA LEU A 75 -10.38 52.73 10.26
C LEU A 75 -8.89 53.11 10.41
N THR A 76 -8.58 54.11 11.23
CA THR A 76 -7.23 54.28 11.78
C THR A 76 -7.07 53.33 12.97
N LEU A 77 -6.41 52.20 12.74
CA LEU A 77 -5.95 51.28 13.79
C LEU A 77 -4.91 51.99 14.68
N SER A 78 -5.35 52.43 15.87
CA SER A 78 -4.47 52.88 16.94
C SER A 78 -3.79 51.66 17.58
N VAL A 79 -2.62 51.30 17.07
CA VAL A 79 -1.76 50.25 17.64
C VAL A 79 -1.11 50.79 18.92
N SER A 80 -1.20 50.03 20.02
CA SER A 80 -0.58 50.39 21.31
C SER A 80 0.94 50.65 21.15
N PRO A 81 1.52 51.67 21.84
CA PRO A 81 2.94 52.06 21.69
C PRO A 81 3.96 50.94 21.91
N GLN A 82 3.63 49.90 22.67
CA GLN A 82 4.52 48.74 22.90
C GLN A 82 4.69 47.85 21.66
N PHE A 83 3.73 47.83 20.73
CA PHE A 83 3.83 47.02 19.51
C PHE A 83 4.81 47.63 18.49
N SER A 84 5.11 48.93 18.62
CA SER A 84 6.01 49.67 17.73
C SER A 84 7.46 49.15 17.77
N SER A 85 7.94 48.69 18.93
CA SER A 85 9.28 48.13 19.08
C SER A 85 9.44 46.70 18.53
N ASP A 86 8.34 45.96 18.35
CA ASP A 86 8.34 44.55 17.90
C ASP A 86 8.12 44.39 16.39
N LEU A 87 7.57 45.42 15.72
CA LEU A 87 7.42 45.49 14.27
C LEU A 87 8.71 45.17 13.47
N PRO A 88 9.90 45.68 13.86
CA PRO A 88 11.15 45.33 13.20
C PRO A 88 11.50 43.84 13.32
N MET A 89 11.07 43.16 14.38
CA MET A 89 11.34 41.73 14.58
C MET A 89 10.42 40.86 13.74
N VAL A 90 9.13 41.18 13.64
CA VAL A 90 8.20 40.46 12.76
C VAL A 90 8.60 40.65 11.29
N GLN A 91 8.96 41.86 10.91
CA GLN A 91 9.43 42.15 9.56
C GLN A 91 10.78 41.45 9.26
N ARG A 92 11.64 41.28 10.27
CA ARG A 92 12.84 40.43 10.17
C ARG A 92 12.51 38.96 10.07
N ALA A 93 11.50 38.44 10.77
CA ALA A 93 11.10 37.03 10.64
C ALA A 93 10.60 36.70 9.23
N ILE A 94 10.05 37.69 8.52
CA ILE A 94 9.69 37.60 7.10
C ILE A 94 10.94 37.70 6.21
N SER A 95 11.96 38.45 6.64
CA SER A 95 13.25 38.48 5.95
C SER A 95 13.99 37.17 6.20
N PHE A 96 14.15 36.31 5.19
CA PHE A 96 14.92 35.06 5.29
C PHE A 96 16.44 35.25 5.54
N LYS A 97 16.83 36.38 6.15
CA LYS A 97 18.19 36.74 6.56
C LYS A 97 18.36 36.39 8.04
N VAL A 98 19.38 35.58 8.34
CA VAL A 98 19.76 35.23 9.71
C VAL A 98 21.06 35.93 10.11
N GLU A 99 21.11 36.39 11.35
CA GLU A 99 22.34 36.94 11.94
C GLU A 99 23.33 35.81 12.17
N ARG A 100 24.56 35.93 11.63
CA ARG A 100 25.55 34.84 11.66
C ARG A 100 25.91 34.38 13.07
N GLU A 101 25.82 35.26 14.06
CA GLU A 101 26.13 34.98 15.48
C GLU A 101 25.24 33.88 16.09
N ILE A 102 23.99 33.78 15.65
CA ILE A 102 23.02 32.82 16.19
C ILE A 102 22.97 31.53 15.38
N VAL A 103 23.70 31.43 14.27
CA VAL A 103 23.73 30.24 13.42
C VAL A 103 24.63 29.18 14.05
N ARG A 104 24.03 28.24 14.78
CA ARG A 104 24.76 27.14 15.44
C ARG A 104 24.21 25.78 15.05
N GLY A 105 25.10 24.85 14.75
CA GLY A 105 24.78 23.48 14.36
C GLY A 105 25.48 22.45 15.24
N ILE A 106 24.93 21.25 15.27
CA ILE A 106 25.48 20.10 16.02
C ILE A 106 25.78 18.96 15.03
N PRO A 107 26.90 18.21 15.15
CA PRO A 107 27.06 16.98 14.37
C PRO A 107 25.95 15.98 14.68
N LEU A 108 25.36 15.34 13.66
CA LEU A 108 24.34 14.31 13.84
C LEU A 108 24.79 13.21 14.82
N VAL A 109 26.02 12.73 14.69
CA VAL A 109 26.57 11.68 15.57
C VAL A 109 26.58 12.12 17.04
N ALA A 110 26.80 13.40 17.32
CA ALA A 110 26.76 13.92 18.68
C ALA A 110 25.35 13.90 19.27
N THR A 111 24.30 14.08 18.46
CA THR A 111 22.89 13.98 18.92
C THR A 111 22.47 12.55 19.24
N LEU A 112 23.22 11.55 18.74
CA LEU A 112 22.92 10.12 18.90
C LEU A 112 23.74 9.44 20.01
N ARG A 113 24.75 10.12 20.57
CA ARG A 113 25.52 9.62 21.71
C ARG A 113 24.62 9.44 22.94
N ASN A 114 25.02 8.55 23.85
CA ASN A 114 24.28 8.21 25.07
C ASN A 114 22.84 7.79 24.75
N PHE A 115 22.68 6.92 23.74
CA PHE A 115 21.37 6.48 23.24
C PHE A 115 20.44 7.64 22.84
N GLY A 116 21.04 8.74 22.40
CA GLY A 116 20.37 9.96 21.99
C GLY A 116 19.50 10.55 23.08
N THR A 117 20.02 10.64 24.32
CA THR A 117 19.37 11.36 25.44
C THR A 117 18.82 12.73 25.03
N LEU A 118 19.50 13.42 24.11
CA LEU A 118 19.08 14.69 23.54
C LEU A 118 17.69 14.66 22.88
N TRP A 119 17.29 13.52 22.33
CA TRP A 119 15.99 13.33 21.68
C TRP A 119 14.90 12.85 22.65
N GLN A 120 15.28 12.37 23.84
CA GLN A 120 14.39 11.68 24.76
C GLN A 120 13.59 12.63 25.67
N ALA A 121 14.16 13.78 26.02
CA ALA A 121 13.51 14.78 26.87
C ALA A 121 13.20 16.06 26.09
N SER A 122 12.02 16.64 26.33
CA SER A 122 11.70 17.98 25.82
C SER A 122 12.60 19.00 26.51
N PRO A 123 13.07 20.06 25.81
CA PRO A 123 13.80 21.15 26.47
C PRO A 123 13.04 21.79 27.64
N LEU A 124 11.71 21.72 27.63
CA LEU A 124 10.85 22.28 28.67
C LEU A 124 10.92 21.50 29.99
N ASP A 125 11.28 20.22 29.93
CA ASP A 125 11.32 19.33 31.09
C ASP A 125 12.70 19.31 31.76
N LEU A 126 13.69 20.00 31.17
CA LEU A 126 15.05 20.08 31.68
C LEU A 126 15.21 21.25 32.64
N ASP A 127 16.04 21.07 33.66
CA ASP A 127 16.46 22.15 34.54
C ASP A 127 17.26 23.23 33.79
N LEU A 128 17.35 24.43 34.38
CA LEU A 128 17.98 25.61 33.76
C LEU A 128 19.48 25.39 33.46
N GLU A 129 20.19 24.62 34.28
CA GLU A 129 21.60 24.31 34.09
C GLU A 129 21.79 23.38 32.88
N SER A 130 21.00 22.30 32.81
CA SER A 130 20.94 21.39 31.68
C SER A 130 20.58 22.12 30.38
N GLN A 131 19.58 23.02 30.42
CA GLN A 131 19.20 23.85 29.27
C GLN A 131 20.35 24.74 28.78
N THR A 132 21.16 25.28 29.69
CA THR A 132 22.33 26.10 29.34
C THR A 132 23.45 25.24 28.74
N LYS A 133 23.65 24.02 29.26
CA LYS A 133 24.63 23.06 28.72
C LYS A 133 24.29 22.61 27.30
N LEU A 134 23.00 22.55 26.92
CA LEU A 134 22.60 22.19 25.56
C LEU A 134 23.15 23.15 24.50
N TRP A 135 23.20 24.45 24.79
CA TRP A 135 23.72 25.45 23.86
C TRP A 135 25.22 25.30 23.59
N SER A 136 25.99 24.85 24.59
CA SER A 136 27.43 24.63 24.43
C SER A 136 27.76 23.38 23.60
N MET A 137 26.79 22.48 23.39
CA MET A 137 26.94 21.31 22.51
C MET A 137 26.89 21.66 21.02
N SER A 138 26.26 22.77 20.65
CA SER A 138 26.27 23.27 19.27
C SER A 138 27.49 24.17 19.04
N GLN A 139 27.89 24.35 17.79
CA GLN A 139 29.01 25.22 17.38
C GLN A 139 28.56 26.18 16.28
N PRO A 140 29.15 27.37 16.16
CA PRO A 140 28.89 28.26 15.03
C PRO A 140 29.13 27.55 13.70
N VAL A 141 28.22 27.74 12.74
CA VAL A 141 28.32 27.17 11.39
C VAL A 141 27.85 28.20 10.36
N ASP A 142 28.40 28.15 9.15
CA ASP A 142 27.95 29.03 8.06
C ASP A 142 26.63 28.56 7.44
N LYS A 143 26.37 27.25 7.48
CA LYS A 143 25.21 26.58 6.89
C LYS A 143 24.93 25.25 7.56
N PHE A 144 23.70 24.77 7.43
CA PHE A 144 23.30 23.44 7.89
C PHE A 144 23.33 22.44 6.74
N ASP A 145 23.90 21.26 6.99
CA ASP A 145 23.76 20.14 6.07
C ASP A 145 22.34 19.59 6.12
N VAL A 146 21.74 19.48 7.31
CA VAL A 146 20.37 18.97 7.49
C VAL A 146 19.61 19.82 8.51
N PHE A 147 18.39 20.20 8.19
CA PHE A 147 17.43 20.75 9.14
C PHE A 147 16.48 19.63 9.60
N PHE A 148 16.46 19.31 10.89
CA PHE A 148 15.50 18.34 11.43
C PHE A 148 14.22 19.03 11.87
N SER A 149 13.12 18.76 11.16
CA SER A 149 11.79 19.09 11.64
C SER A 149 11.15 17.86 12.26
N HIS A 150 10.61 18.03 13.46
CA HIS A 150 10.09 16.92 14.25
C HIS A 150 9.10 17.41 15.31
N THR A 151 8.43 16.47 15.98
CA THR A 151 7.56 16.77 17.13
C THR A 151 8.08 16.12 18.41
N TRP A 152 8.16 16.90 19.49
CA TRP A 152 8.52 16.41 20.83
C TRP A 152 7.48 15.43 21.41
N ARG A 153 6.23 15.43 20.93
CA ARG A 153 5.20 14.44 21.32
C ARG A 153 5.56 13.00 20.95
N THR A 154 6.46 12.80 19.98
CA THR A 154 6.91 11.46 19.60
C THR A 154 8.12 11.05 20.43
N ARG A 155 8.05 9.85 21.02
CA ARG A 155 9.11 9.24 21.82
C ARG A 155 10.47 9.37 21.12
N GLY A 156 11.45 9.91 21.84
CA GLY A 156 12.81 10.16 21.35
C GLY A 156 13.50 8.90 20.83
N SER A 157 13.32 7.76 21.49
CA SER A 157 13.95 6.49 21.11
C SER A 157 13.65 6.08 19.67
N ARG A 158 12.46 6.36 19.15
CA ARG A 158 12.12 6.10 17.73
C ARG A 158 12.89 7.00 16.77
N LYS A 159 13.09 8.27 17.14
CA LYS A 159 13.91 9.22 16.36
C LYS A 159 15.37 8.77 16.35
N VAL A 160 15.90 8.40 17.51
CA VAL A 160 17.28 7.89 17.65
C VAL A 160 17.49 6.65 16.79
N LEU A 161 16.60 5.66 16.90
CA LEU A 161 16.67 4.43 16.10
C LEU A 161 16.64 4.72 14.60
N SER A 162 15.71 5.59 14.17
CA SER A 162 15.58 6.00 12.76
C SER A 162 16.86 6.66 12.24
N LEU A 163 17.39 7.63 12.99
CA LEU A 163 18.61 8.35 12.63
C LEU A 163 19.86 7.45 12.66
N LEU A 164 19.98 6.53 13.62
CA LEU A 164 21.07 5.55 13.70
C LEU A 164 21.09 4.66 12.46
N LEU A 165 19.96 4.08 12.08
CA LEU A 165 19.89 3.20 10.91
C LEU A 165 20.11 3.97 9.60
N GLN A 166 19.50 5.15 9.45
CA GLN A 166 19.67 5.97 8.25
C GLN A 166 21.12 6.41 8.04
N HIS A 167 21.82 6.79 9.11
CA HIS A 167 23.20 7.22 9.03
C HIS A 167 24.19 6.04 9.00
N GLY A 168 23.86 4.94 9.68
CA GLY A 168 24.80 3.89 10.03
C GLY A 168 24.79 2.62 9.20
N TRP A 169 23.75 2.38 8.39
CA TRP A 169 23.56 1.07 7.75
C TRP A 169 24.78 0.57 6.96
N ARG A 170 25.55 1.47 6.33
CA ARG A 170 26.78 1.12 5.59
C ARG A 170 27.84 0.55 6.52
N THR A 171 28.10 1.23 7.62
CA THR A 171 29.03 0.81 8.67
C THR A 171 28.60 -0.53 9.24
N LEU A 172 27.29 -0.69 9.50
CA LEU A 172 26.71 -1.94 10.00
C LEU A 172 26.98 -3.11 9.06
N LEU A 173 26.73 -2.94 7.75
CA LEU A 173 27.01 -3.97 6.75
C LEU A 173 28.50 -4.26 6.62
N ILE A 174 29.35 -3.23 6.52
CA ILE A 174 30.80 -3.39 6.36
C ILE A 174 31.39 -4.14 7.55
N HIS A 175 31.05 -3.75 8.78
CA HIS A 175 31.55 -4.42 9.97
C HIS A 175 31.04 -5.87 10.06
N SER A 176 29.75 -6.10 9.82
CA SER A 176 29.17 -7.44 9.93
C SER A 176 29.71 -8.39 8.84
N PHE A 177 29.73 -7.97 7.57
CA PHE A 177 30.32 -8.78 6.49
C PHE A 177 31.83 -8.95 6.63
N GLY A 178 32.55 -7.89 6.99
CA GLY A 178 34.00 -7.94 7.18
C GLY A 178 34.40 -8.89 8.31
N CYS A 179 33.70 -8.83 9.45
CA CYS A 179 33.93 -9.75 10.57
C CYS A 179 33.53 -11.19 10.22
N ALA A 180 32.37 -11.38 9.59
CA ALA A 180 31.94 -12.70 9.11
C ALA A 180 32.98 -13.31 8.17
N ALA A 181 33.42 -12.58 7.14
CA ALA A 181 34.43 -13.05 6.20
C ALA A 181 35.76 -13.41 6.89
N ALA A 182 36.25 -12.58 7.81
CA ALA A 182 37.47 -12.85 8.56
C ALA A 182 37.34 -14.14 9.40
N ILE A 183 36.21 -14.33 10.09
CA ILE A 183 35.94 -15.51 10.91
C ILE A 183 35.74 -16.77 10.06
N SER A 184 35.12 -16.66 8.88
CA SER A 184 35.01 -17.76 7.93
C SER A 184 36.38 -18.22 7.42
N ILE A 185 37.27 -17.28 7.10
CA ILE A 185 38.65 -17.58 6.67
C ILE A 185 39.42 -18.29 7.79
N LEU A 186 39.39 -17.74 9.01
CA LEU A 186 40.06 -18.35 10.18
C LEU A 186 39.50 -19.75 10.49
N SER A 187 38.18 -19.94 10.34
CA SER A 187 37.53 -21.24 10.51
C SER A 187 37.94 -22.23 9.42
N ALA A 188 37.99 -21.80 8.15
CA ALA A 188 38.38 -22.64 7.03
C ALA A 188 39.84 -23.14 7.14
N VAL A 189 40.76 -22.28 7.60
CA VAL A 189 42.18 -22.63 7.84
C VAL A 189 42.36 -23.49 9.10
N GLY A 190 41.32 -23.63 9.94
CA GLY A 190 41.37 -24.44 11.17
C GLY A 190 42.07 -23.75 12.33
N MET A 191 42.17 -22.41 12.31
CA MET A 191 42.68 -21.64 13.44
C MET A 191 41.66 -21.50 14.57
N LEU A 192 40.36 -21.61 14.25
CA LEU A 192 39.27 -21.61 15.22
C LEU A 192 38.91 -23.03 15.65
N PRO A 193 38.51 -23.23 16.91
CA PRO A 193 38.16 -24.55 17.41
C PRO A 193 36.94 -25.10 16.69
N THR A 194 37.03 -26.35 16.24
CA THR A 194 35.89 -27.09 15.72
C THR A 194 35.00 -27.52 16.88
N THR A 195 33.73 -27.12 16.84
CA THR A 195 32.71 -27.62 17.77
C THR A 195 32.45 -29.11 17.55
N PRO A 196 31.99 -29.86 18.57
CA PRO A 196 31.66 -31.28 18.44
C PRO A 196 30.42 -31.55 17.57
N LEU A 197 29.81 -30.49 17.02
CA LEU A 197 28.64 -30.58 16.17
C LEU A 197 29.08 -31.10 14.80
N THR A 198 28.43 -32.16 14.34
CA THR A 198 28.66 -32.73 13.02
C THR A 198 27.37 -32.73 12.24
N TRP A 199 27.47 -32.55 10.93
CA TRP A 199 26.33 -32.53 10.03
C TRP A 199 26.58 -33.49 8.88
N PRO A 200 25.72 -34.52 8.67
CA PRO A 200 25.87 -35.43 7.55
C PRO A 200 25.53 -34.70 6.23
N VAL A 201 26.48 -34.70 5.31
CA VAL A 201 26.33 -34.14 3.97
C VAL A 201 26.26 -35.26 2.96
N ASN A 202 25.27 -35.20 2.06
CA ASN A 202 25.15 -36.08 0.91
C ASN A 202 24.81 -35.24 -0.32
N VAL A 203 25.82 -34.69 -0.97
CA VAL A 203 25.68 -33.78 -2.10
C VAL A 203 26.60 -34.24 -3.23
N MET A 204 26.04 -34.47 -4.42
CA MET A 204 26.80 -34.85 -5.63
C MET A 204 27.78 -36.02 -5.42
N GLY A 205 27.38 -37.02 -4.65
CA GLY A 205 28.21 -38.18 -4.33
C GLY A 205 29.22 -37.96 -3.20
N PHE A 206 29.46 -36.71 -2.76
CA PHE A 206 30.21 -36.43 -1.55
C PHE A 206 29.37 -36.76 -0.32
N LYS A 207 29.81 -37.81 0.40
CA LYS A 207 29.19 -38.30 1.63
C LYS A 207 30.21 -38.20 2.76
N ALA A 208 30.04 -37.22 3.65
CA ALA A 208 30.92 -37.02 4.79
C ALA A 208 30.16 -36.48 6.00
N MET A 209 30.71 -36.73 7.19
CA MET A 209 30.32 -36.04 8.41
C MET A 209 31.11 -34.75 8.50
N CYS A 210 30.49 -33.61 8.17
CA CYS A 210 31.16 -32.33 8.18
C CYS A 210 31.21 -31.75 9.60
N PRO A 211 32.36 -31.30 10.10
CA PRO A 211 32.44 -30.57 11.37
C PRO A 211 31.79 -29.19 11.17
N PHE A 212 30.66 -28.95 11.84
CA PHE A 212 29.91 -27.71 11.69
C PHE A 212 30.21 -26.80 12.88
N SER A 213 30.62 -25.55 12.63
CA SER A 213 30.84 -24.54 13.67
C SER A 213 30.17 -23.22 13.29
N PRO A 214 29.26 -22.66 14.12
CA PRO A 214 28.45 -21.50 13.76
C PRO A 214 29.18 -20.16 13.97
N TRP A 215 30.51 -20.14 13.82
CA TRP A 215 31.32 -18.98 14.16
C TRP A 215 31.03 -17.80 13.25
N THR A 216 30.82 -18.03 11.95
CA THR A 216 30.52 -16.96 10.98
C THR A 216 29.17 -16.32 11.29
N TYR A 217 28.14 -17.12 11.52
CA TYR A 217 26.81 -16.66 11.90
C TYR A 217 26.84 -15.84 13.20
N LEU A 218 27.48 -16.37 14.25
CA LEU A 218 27.58 -15.68 15.53
C LEU A 218 28.36 -14.38 15.39
N ALA A 219 29.52 -14.39 14.72
CA ALA A 219 30.35 -13.22 14.52
C ALA A 219 29.60 -12.14 13.71
N GLY A 220 28.97 -12.51 12.59
CA GLY A 220 28.21 -11.58 11.76
C GLY A 220 27.04 -10.95 12.53
N THR A 221 26.25 -11.77 13.23
CA THR A 221 25.06 -11.31 13.97
C THR A 221 25.44 -10.46 15.19
N VAL A 222 26.41 -10.90 16.00
CA VAL A 222 26.87 -10.15 17.18
C VAL A 222 27.56 -8.85 16.77
N THR A 223 28.41 -8.88 15.75
CA THR A 223 29.09 -7.67 15.24
C THR A 223 28.09 -6.64 14.72
N LEU A 224 26.98 -7.07 14.11
CA LEU A 224 25.91 -6.18 13.70
C LEU A 224 25.30 -5.43 14.89
N GLN A 225 24.97 -6.15 15.97
CA GLN A 225 24.40 -5.55 17.20
C GLN A 225 25.40 -4.63 17.91
N ILE A 226 26.65 -5.07 18.04
CA ILE A 226 27.71 -4.26 18.65
C ILE A 226 27.96 -3.01 17.82
N SER A 227 28.02 -3.13 16.48
CA SER A 227 28.22 -1.99 15.59
C SER A 227 27.09 -0.97 15.71
N PHE A 228 25.85 -1.42 15.94
CA PHE A 228 24.72 -0.54 16.20
C PHE A 228 24.93 0.33 17.45
N CYS A 229 25.42 -0.27 18.54
CA CYS A 229 25.70 0.45 19.80
C CYS A 229 26.94 1.37 19.70
N ILE A 230 27.97 0.95 18.97
CA ILE A 230 29.25 1.68 18.87
C ILE A 230 29.18 2.81 17.82
N LEU A 231 28.26 2.76 16.86
CA LEU A 231 28.16 3.71 15.75
C LEU A 231 28.24 5.20 16.17
N PRO A 232 27.55 5.68 17.23
CA PRO A 232 27.63 7.09 17.67
C PRO A 232 29.01 7.53 18.19
N TYR A 233 29.89 6.57 18.45
CA TYR A 233 31.21 6.78 19.01
C TYR A 233 32.32 6.62 17.94
N CYS A 234 32.07 5.83 16.89
CA CYS A 234 32.96 5.67 15.73
C CYS A 234 32.92 6.87 14.77
N SER A 235 33.36 8.04 15.25
CA SER A 235 33.37 9.29 14.48
C SER A 235 34.44 9.33 13.37
N CYS A 236 35.38 8.37 13.36
CA CYS A 236 36.51 8.35 12.44
C CYS A 236 36.16 7.89 11.02
N ALA A 237 35.09 7.10 10.83
CA ALA A 237 34.78 6.53 9.53
C ALA A 237 34.00 7.47 8.60
N PHE A 238 33.26 8.45 9.14
CA PHE A 238 32.39 9.32 8.33
C PHE A 238 32.31 10.75 8.88
N ARG A 239 32.38 11.73 7.97
CA ARG A 239 32.09 13.13 8.28
C ARG A 239 30.61 13.27 8.63
N SER A 240 30.32 13.43 9.92
CA SER A 240 28.95 13.61 10.40
C SER A 240 28.37 14.94 9.89
N PRO A 241 27.16 14.95 9.31
CA PRO A 241 26.54 16.18 8.83
C PRO A 241 26.30 17.14 10.00
N LYS A 242 26.49 18.44 9.78
CA LYS A 242 26.15 19.49 10.74
C LYS A 242 24.66 19.79 10.60
N CYS A 243 23.91 19.56 11.67
CA CYS A 243 22.46 19.63 11.67
C CYS A 243 21.97 20.82 12.50
N PHE A 244 20.84 21.38 12.08
CA PHE A 244 20.03 22.23 12.94
C PHE A 244 19.09 21.34 13.76
N LEU A 245 19.11 21.54 15.08
CA LEU A 245 18.18 20.92 16.01
C LEU A 245 17.79 21.98 17.05
N ASP A 246 16.52 22.37 17.06
CA ASP A 246 15.95 23.47 17.86
C ASP A 246 16.49 23.53 19.30
N VAL A 247 16.51 22.41 20.01
CA VAL A 247 16.89 22.33 21.42
C VAL A 247 18.35 22.72 21.71
N VAL A 248 19.28 22.53 20.77
CA VAL A 248 20.71 22.90 20.93
C VAL A 248 21.13 24.09 20.07
N SER A 249 20.41 24.33 18.98
CA SER A 249 20.69 25.40 18.00
C SER A 249 20.01 26.71 18.35
N ILE A 250 19.05 26.73 19.28
CA ILE A 250 18.43 27.93 19.86
C ILE A 250 18.76 27.98 21.35
N HIS A 251 19.13 29.16 21.86
CA HIS A 251 19.46 29.35 23.26
C HIS A 251 18.19 29.19 24.11
N GLN A 252 18.16 28.24 25.04
CA GLN A 252 16.93 27.91 25.77
C GLN A 252 16.65 28.84 26.97
N THR A 253 17.71 29.39 27.59
CA THR A 253 17.64 30.16 28.86
C THR A 253 17.68 31.69 28.69
N ASP A 254 18.62 32.23 27.90
CA ASP A 254 18.63 33.65 27.50
C ASP A 254 17.42 33.99 26.62
N LYS A 255 16.49 34.77 27.18
CA LYS A 255 15.25 35.20 26.52
C LYS A 255 15.49 35.94 25.21
N ARG A 256 16.49 36.82 25.14
CA ARG A 256 16.78 37.63 23.94
C ARG A 256 17.35 36.76 22.83
N MET A 257 18.28 35.87 23.16
CA MET A 257 18.86 34.93 22.19
C MET A 257 17.83 33.88 21.74
N LYS A 258 16.98 33.40 22.64
CA LYS A 258 15.85 32.53 22.32
C LYS A 258 14.92 33.20 21.33
N GLN A 259 14.51 34.44 21.63
CA GLN A 259 13.65 35.24 20.77
C GLN A 259 14.30 35.43 19.38
N ARG A 260 15.57 35.87 19.32
CA ARG A 260 16.33 35.97 18.05
C ARG A 260 16.36 34.65 17.27
N GLY A 261 16.54 33.52 17.95
CA GLY A 261 16.54 32.19 17.32
C GLY A 261 15.16 31.79 16.78
N VAL A 262 14.09 31.99 17.56
CA VAL A 262 12.71 31.68 17.17
C VAL A 262 12.27 32.52 15.97
N TYR A 263 12.49 33.83 16.02
CA TYR A 263 12.17 34.72 14.88
C TYR A 263 13.16 34.55 13.71
N GLY A 264 14.35 34.02 13.96
CA GLY A 264 15.37 33.72 12.95
C GLY A 264 15.16 32.39 12.20
N LEU A 265 14.12 31.61 12.53
CA LEU A 265 13.91 30.26 11.99
C LEU A 265 13.83 30.23 10.47
N GLY A 266 13.15 31.21 9.85
CA GLY A 266 13.10 31.33 8.39
C GLY A 266 14.50 31.44 7.77
N GLY A 267 15.38 32.20 8.40
CA GLY A 267 16.77 32.30 7.97
C GLY A 267 17.60 31.03 8.21
N PHE A 268 17.33 30.25 9.27
CA PHE A 268 17.94 28.92 9.43
C PHE A 268 17.50 27.95 8.32
N LEU A 269 16.22 27.99 7.94
CA LEU A 269 15.69 27.20 6.84
C LEU A 269 16.32 27.59 5.50
N SER A 270 16.49 28.89 5.22
CA SER A 270 17.07 29.37 3.96
C SER A 270 18.52 28.95 3.74
N ILE A 271 19.31 28.85 4.82
CA ILE A 271 20.71 28.40 4.75
C ILE A 271 20.88 26.87 4.88
N SER A 272 19.81 26.11 5.10
CA SER A 272 19.86 24.65 5.19
C SER A 272 19.96 24.01 3.80
N LYS A 273 20.81 22.99 3.63
CA LYS A 273 20.96 22.28 2.33
C LYS A 273 19.79 21.34 2.04
N GLU A 274 19.26 20.68 3.06
CA GLU A 274 18.08 19.83 2.97
C GLU A 274 17.30 19.84 4.30
N MET A 275 16.03 19.46 4.24
CA MET A 275 15.18 19.30 5.41
C MET A 275 14.74 17.85 5.56
N HIS A 276 14.94 17.29 6.75
CA HIS A 276 14.51 15.95 7.11
C HIS A 276 13.32 16.07 8.05
N VAL A 277 12.19 15.51 7.62
CA VAL A 277 10.94 15.51 8.37
C VAL A 277 10.83 14.16 9.07
N LEU A 278 11.07 14.15 10.39
CA LEU A 278 10.94 12.95 11.21
C LEU A 278 9.46 12.73 11.52
N TRP A 279 8.78 12.06 10.59
CA TRP A 279 7.33 11.97 10.59
C TRP A 279 6.79 10.93 11.57
N SER A 280 5.68 11.30 12.20
CA SER A 280 4.82 10.48 13.03
C SER A 280 3.40 11.05 12.98
N PRO A 281 2.36 10.31 13.42
CA PRO A 281 0.98 10.80 13.40
C PRO A 281 0.77 12.21 14.03
N PRO A 282 1.34 12.55 15.20
CA PRO A 282 1.14 13.88 15.80
C PRO A 282 2.00 14.99 15.16
N TYR A 283 2.72 14.73 14.08
CA TYR A 283 3.57 15.74 13.43
C TYR A 283 2.73 16.81 12.72
N LEU A 284 1.78 16.39 11.86
CA LEU A 284 0.95 17.31 11.08
C LEU A 284 -0.13 18.01 11.91
N THR A 285 -0.39 17.54 13.14
CA THR A 285 -1.32 18.19 14.07
C THR A 285 -0.71 19.43 14.75
N ARG A 286 0.60 19.67 14.57
CA ARG A 286 1.29 20.83 15.14
C ARG A 286 1.52 21.90 14.08
N LEU A 287 0.87 23.05 14.26
CA LEU A 287 1.00 24.21 13.38
C LEU A 287 2.46 24.60 13.13
N TRP A 288 3.31 24.55 14.16
CA TRP A 288 4.73 24.85 14.04
C TRP A 288 5.47 23.96 13.03
N CYS A 289 5.21 22.64 13.06
CA CYS A 289 5.82 21.69 12.13
C CYS A 289 5.37 21.95 10.69
N VAL A 290 4.09 22.25 10.48
CA VAL A 290 3.54 22.58 9.16
C VAL A 290 4.09 23.92 8.65
N PHE A 291 4.24 24.91 9.54
CA PHE A 291 4.89 26.17 9.23
C PHE A 291 6.34 25.97 8.76
N GLU A 292 7.13 25.13 9.44
CA GLU A 292 8.50 24.81 9.03
C GLU A 292 8.56 24.22 7.61
N LEU A 293 7.65 23.30 7.27
CA LEU A 293 7.59 22.70 5.92
C LEU A 293 7.35 23.77 4.84
N ALA A 294 6.34 24.62 5.05
CA ALA A 294 5.98 25.64 4.09
C ALA A 294 7.03 26.74 4.00
N ALA A 295 7.60 27.17 5.14
CA ALA A 295 8.67 28.14 5.18
C ALA A 295 9.93 27.60 4.49
N PHE A 296 10.28 26.32 4.69
CA PHE A 296 11.39 25.68 3.99
C PHE A 296 11.19 25.70 2.48
N ARG A 297 10.00 25.34 2.02
CA ARG A 297 9.67 25.32 0.59
C ARG A 297 9.64 26.71 -0.02
N LYS A 298 9.13 27.70 0.71
CA LYS A 298 9.16 29.11 0.29
C LYS A 298 10.60 29.63 0.17
N ALA A 299 11.45 29.32 1.15
CA ALA A 299 12.84 29.74 1.17
C ALA A 299 13.72 28.96 0.18
N ASN A 300 13.38 27.69 -0.08
CA ASN A 300 14.18 26.76 -0.86
C ASN A 300 13.32 25.91 -1.82
N PRO A 301 12.80 26.49 -2.92
CA PRO A 301 11.88 25.79 -3.82
C PRO A 301 12.44 24.49 -4.42
N HIS A 302 13.76 24.41 -4.58
CA HIS A 302 14.44 23.30 -5.27
C HIS A 302 15.31 22.42 -4.36
N LYS A 303 15.43 22.75 -3.07
CA LYS A 303 16.26 21.93 -2.16
C LYS A 303 15.51 20.67 -1.73
N PRO A 304 16.21 19.55 -1.44
CA PRO A 304 15.53 18.33 -1.04
C PRO A 304 14.78 18.51 0.29
N LEU A 305 13.51 18.10 0.33
CA LEU A 305 12.84 17.76 1.59
C LEU A 305 12.45 16.29 1.60
N LYS A 306 12.98 15.59 2.62
CA LYS A 306 12.91 14.15 2.74
C LYS A 306 12.01 13.81 3.91
N LEU A 307 10.93 13.11 3.62
CA LEU A 307 10.04 12.56 4.62
C LEU A 307 10.62 11.25 5.16
N LYS A 308 10.81 11.19 6.47
CA LYS A 308 11.41 10.05 7.17
C LYS A 308 10.43 9.49 8.19
N PRO A 309 9.57 8.53 7.78
CA PRO A 309 8.65 7.87 8.71
C PRO A 309 9.42 7.08 9.76
N LEU A 310 9.22 7.43 11.04
CA LEU A 310 9.98 6.85 12.17
C LEU A 310 9.73 5.35 12.40
N PHE A 311 8.68 4.79 11.82
CA PHE A 311 8.33 3.39 11.96
C PHE A 311 9.15 2.45 11.06
N VAL A 312 9.68 2.92 9.93
CA VAL A 312 10.35 2.05 8.95
C VAL A 312 11.59 1.43 9.58
N GLU A 313 12.47 2.25 10.15
CA GLU A 313 13.70 1.74 10.77
C GLU A 313 13.43 0.85 11.99
N SER A 314 12.35 1.10 12.73
CA SER A 314 11.91 0.23 13.82
C SER A 314 11.59 -1.18 13.30
N GLN A 315 10.93 -1.28 12.13
CA GLN A 315 10.67 -2.57 11.49
C GLN A 315 11.93 -3.23 10.99
N ILE A 316 12.87 -2.49 10.39
CA ILE A 316 14.12 -3.06 9.89
C ILE A 316 14.92 -3.68 11.03
N LEU A 317 15.06 -2.98 12.15
CA LEU A 317 15.73 -3.54 13.32
C LEU A 317 15.02 -4.82 13.78
N LEU A 318 13.70 -4.76 13.88
CA LEU A 318 12.89 -5.88 14.34
C LEU A 318 13.01 -7.11 13.40
N LEU A 319 12.92 -6.91 12.08
CA LEU A 319 13.10 -7.95 11.06
C LEU A 319 14.54 -8.48 11.02
N THR A 320 15.52 -7.64 11.32
CA THR A 320 16.93 -8.06 11.41
C THR A 320 17.14 -8.97 12.63
N LEU A 321 16.63 -8.57 13.80
CA LEU A 321 16.68 -9.38 15.02
C LEU A 321 15.93 -10.71 14.85
N ALA A 322 14.76 -10.65 14.21
CA ALA A 322 13.97 -11.82 13.84
C ALA A 322 14.73 -12.81 12.98
N SER A 323 15.34 -12.30 11.90
CA SER A 323 16.10 -13.09 10.93
C SER A 323 17.31 -13.74 11.60
N GLY A 324 17.99 -12.99 12.47
CA GLY A 324 19.02 -13.52 13.37
C GLY A 324 18.50 -14.68 14.21
N LEU A 325 17.43 -14.45 14.99
CA LEU A 325 16.84 -15.48 15.86
C LEU A 325 16.41 -16.73 15.09
N CYS A 326 15.74 -16.57 13.94
CA CYS A 326 15.31 -17.68 13.09
C CYS A 326 16.51 -18.49 12.57
N SER A 327 17.59 -17.80 12.17
CA SER A 327 18.83 -18.45 11.74
C SER A 327 19.48 -19.22 12.89
N GLY A 328 19.48 -18.65 14.11
CA GLY A 328 19.99 -19.34 15.31
C GLY A 328 19.18 -20.59 15.67
N VAL A 329 17.85 -20.52 15.62
CA VAL A 329 16.97 -21.68 15.82
C VAL A 329 17.23 -22.74 14.75
N TYR A 330 17.36 -22.33 13.49
CA TYR A 330 17.67 -23.24 12.39
C TYR A 330 18.99 -23.98 12.61
N VAL A 331 20.05 -23.24 12.99
CA VAL A 331 21.36 -23.82 13.34
C VAL A 331 21.21 -24.85 14.47
N ALA A 332 20.55 -24.47 15.57
CA ALA A 332 20.37 -25.34 16.73
C ALA A 332 19.66 -26.65 16.35
N VAL A 333 18.52 -26.56 15.64
CA VAL A 333 17.74 -27.74 15.23
C VAL A 333 18.52 -28.62 14.25
N ARG A 334 19.21 -28.01 13.27
CA ARG A 334 19.98 -28.75 12.25
C ARG A 334 21.14 -29.53 12.88
N THR A 335 21.76 -28.99 13.94
CA THR A 335 22.86 -29.64 14.66
C THR A 335 22.40 -30.69 15.68
N GLY A 336 21.17 -30.59 16.20
CA GLY A 336 20.65 -31.46 17.26
C GLY A 336 20.03 -32.79 16.79
N HIS A 337 20.30 -33.25 15.56
CA HIS A 337 19.56 -34.36 14.90
C HIS A 337 18.03 -34.17 14.89
N GLY A 338 17.56 -32.94 15.10
CA GLY A 338 16.14 -32.62 15.12
C GLY A 338 15.53 -32.74 13.73
N ILE A 339 14.24 -33.06 13.68
CA ILE A 339 13.48 -33.04 12.44
C ILE A 339 13.46 -31.58 11.95
N VAL A 340 14.02 -31.31 10.76
CA VAL A 340 14.06 -29.97 10.14
C VAL A 340 12.67 -29.30 10.10
N ALA A 341 11.60 -30.11 10.04
CA ALA A 341 10.23 -29.63 10.14
C ALA A 341 9.95 -28.85 11.44
N LEU A 342 10.56 -29.22 12.57
CA LEU A 342 10.37 -28.55 13.86
C LEU A 342 10.94 -27.12 13.84
N ALA A 343 12.09 -26.90 13.18
CA ALA A 343 12.65 -25.56 13.00
C ALA A 343 11.67 -24.65 12.25
N ASN A 344 11.06 -25.17 11.18
CA ASN A 344 10.08 -24.42 10.40
C ASN A 344 8.85 -24.05 11.23
N VAL A 345 8.39 -24.94 12.11
CA VAL A 345 7.28 -24.67 13.04
C VAL A 345 7.63 -23.54 14.02
N CYS A 346 8.86 -23.52 14.55
CA CYS A 346 9.32 -22.46 15.46
C CYS A 346 9.40 -21.08 14.80
N VAL A 347 9.60 -21.01 13.48
CA VAL A 347 9.66 -19.76 12.71
C VAL A 347 8.25 -19.20 12.41
N LEU A 348 7.21 -20.03 12.43
CA LEU A 348 5.83 -19.60 12.14
C LEU A 348 5.33 -18.44 13.01
N PRO A 349 5.36 -18.51 14.37
CA PRO A 349 4.83 -17.43 15.20
C PRO A 349 5.64 -16.13 15.03
N VAL A 350 6.94 -16.27 14.83
CA VAL A 350 7.88 -15.18 14.63
C VAL A 350 7.57 -14.46 13.32
N GLY A 351 7.44 -15.18 12.20
CA GLY A 351 7.11 -14.60 10.89
C GLY A 351 5.71 -13.98 10.84
N LEU A 352 4.70 -14.63 11.43
CA LEU A 352 3.33 -14.11 11.51
C LEU A 352 3.26 -12.79 12.29
N PHE A 353 3.93 -12.73 13.44
CA PHE A 353 4.03 -11.52 14.24
C PHE A 353 4.60 -10.36 13.42
N PHE A 354 5.67 -10.58 12.65
CA PHE A 354 6.27 -9.52 11.84
C PHE A 354 5.40 -9.05 10.69
N ILE A 355 4.73 -9.95 9.99
CA ILE A 355 3.82 -9.56 8.91
C ILE A 355 2.67 -8.74 9.46
N HIS A 356 2.10 -9.14 10.61
CA HIS A 356 1.04 -8.39 11.27
C HIS A 356 1.51 -6.99 11.71
N VAL A 357 2.66 -6.92 12.38
CA VAL A 357 3.27 -5.64 12.80
C VAL A 357 3.59 -4.76 11.60
N HIS A 358 4.13 -5.32 10.52
CA HIS A 358 4.44 -4.59 9.29
C HIS A 358 3.16 -4.01 8.65
N ARG A 359 2.07 -4.78 8.55
CA ARG A 359 0.78 -4.27 8.05
C ARG A 359 0.25 -3.11 8.89
N ARG A 360 0.36 -3.19 10.21
CA ARG A 360 -0.02 -2.09 11.11
C ARG A 360 0.73 -0.81 10.76
N PHE A 361 2.02 -0.90 10.47
CA PHE A 361 2.79 0.27 10.11
C PHE A 361 2.52 0.80 8.70
N VAL A 362 2.21 -0.05 7.72
CA VAL A 362 1.76 0.45 6.42
C VAL A 362 0.45 1.23 6.56
N ARG A 363 -0.40 0.92 7.55
CA ARG A 363 -1.54 1.79 7.86
C ARG A 363 -1.14 3.15 8.41
N GLU A 364 -0.09 3.24 9.22
CA GLU A 364 0.44 4.53 9.65
C GLU A 364 0.95 5.35 8.44
N GLU A 365 1.51 4.69 7.41
CA GLU A 365 1.88 5.33 6.14
C GLU A 365 0.66 5.81 5.33
N GLN A 366 -0.39 5.01 5.27
CA GLN A 366 -1.64 5.42 4.63
C GLN A 366 -2.27 6.58 5.40
N GLU A 367 -2.25 6.53 6.73
CA GLU A 367 -2.73 7.59 7.60
C GLU A 367 -1.96 8.90 7.41
N LEU A 368 -0.65 8.85 7.18
CA LEU A 368 0.11 10.00 6.75
C LEU A 368 -0.44 10.60 5.45
N THR A 369 -0.66 9.75 4.44
CA THR A 369 -1.11 10.17 3.12
C THR A 369 -2.50 10.80 3.20
N GLU A 370 -3.41 10.18 3.95
CA GLU A 370 -4.77 10.68 4.15
C GLU A 370 -4.80 11.91 5.04
N SER A 371 -3.93 12.02 6.05
CA SER A 371 -3.80 13.24 6.87
C SER A 371 -3.31 14.42 6.04
N LEU A 372 -2.49 14.19 5.01
CA LEU A 372 -2.10 15.24 4.05
C LEU A 372 -3.23 15.59 3.07
N GLU A 373 -4.10 14.64 2.73
CA GLU A 373 -5.26 14.87 1.86
C GLU A 373 -6.35 15.66 2.58
N SER A 374 -6.67 15.27 3.82
CA SER A 374 -7.69 15.92 4.63
C SER A 374 -7.19 17.17 5.35
N PHE A 375 -5.89 17.48 5.27
CA PHE A 375 -5.29 18.62 5.93
C PHE A 375 -6.07 19.90 5.62
N ASP A 376 -6.58 20.60 6.64
CA ASP A 376 -7.36 21.82 6.46
C ASP A 376 -6.90 22.93 7.41
N LEU A 377 -6.80 24.14 6.88
CA LEU A 377 -6.59 25.37 7.62
C LEU A 377 -7.52 26.44 7.05
N GLN A 378 -7.91 27.40 7.89
CA GLN A 378 -8.72 28.56 7.49
C GLN A 378 -8.14 29.36 6.32
N ASN A 379 -6.84 29.19 6.01
CA ASN A 379 -6.20 29.81 4.86
C ASN A 379 -6.22 28.87 3.65
N GLU A 380 -7.18 29.08 2.74
CA GLU A 380 -7.41 28.24 1.55
C GLU A 380 -6.18 28.08 0.66
N ALA A 381 -5.41 29.15 0.42
CA ALA A 381 -4.24 29.10 -0.44
C ALA A 381 -3.12 28.22 0.14
N PHE A 382 -2.93 28.26 1.46
CA PHE A 382 -2.00 27.38 2.14
C PHE A 382 -2.48 25.94 2.12
N THR A 383 -3.77 25.72 2.39
CA THR A 383 -4.41 24.40 2.35
C THR A 383 -4.26 23.77 0.96
N GLU A 384 -4.49 24.52 -0.12
CA GLU A 384 -4.30 24.06 -1.49
C GLU A 384 -2.83 23.69 -1.78
N TYR A 385 -1.87 24.48 -1.30
CA TYR A 385 -0.46 24.16 -1.43
C TYR A 385 -0.08 22.85 -0.72
N VAL A 386 -0.58 22.64 0.50
CA VAL A 386 -0.32 21.41 1.28
C VAL A 386 -0.98 20.20 0.61
N ARG A 387 -2.26 20.29 0.25
CA ARG A 387 -3.02 19.20 -0.40
C ARG A 387 -2.53 18.87 -1.81
N GLY A 388 -1.94 19.84 -2.51
CA GLY A 388 -1.50 19.72 -3.90
C GLY A 388 0.01 19.41 -4.04
N PRO A 389 0.85 20.42 -4.35
CA PRO A 389 2.28 20.21 -4.63
C PRO A 389 3.05 19.51 -3.50
N LEU A 390 2.86 19.96 -2.25
CA LEU A 390 3.62 19.43 -1.12
C LEU A 390 3.26 17.98 -0.85
N ARG A 391 1.96 17.62 -0.88
CA ARG A 391 1.54 16.22 -0.77
C ARG A 391 2.17 15.35 -1.85
N LYS A 392 2.10 15.76 -3.12
CA LYS A 392 2.70 14.98 -4.23
C LYS A 392 4.18 14.74 -4.01
N GLU A 393 4.89 15.76 -3.54
CA GLU A 393 6.31 15.64 -3.23
C GLU A 393 6.57 14.77 -2.00
N LEU A 394 5.78 14.89 -0.93
CA LEU A 394 5.90 14.09 0.30
C LEU A 394 5.60 12.61 0.04
N VAL A 395 4.58 12.30 -0.76
CA VAL A 395 4.24 10.94 -1.20
C VAL A 395 5.30 10.37 -2.13
N ALA A 396 5.87 11.19 -3.03
CA ALA A 396 7.00 10.77 -3.84
C ALA A 396 8.26 10.53 -2.98
N ALA A 397 8.47 11.34 -1.95
CA ALA A 397 9.61 11.26 -1.04
C ALA A 397 9.47 10.15 0.02
N SER A 398 8.25 9.75 0.38
CA SER A 398 8.02 8.65 1.32
C SER A 398 8.45 7.31 0.74
N GLY A 399 8.47 7.19 -0.60
CA GLY A 399 9.04 6.07 -1.33
C GLY A 399 8.64 4.73 -0.73
N VAL A 400 7.45 4.23 -1.09
CA VAL A 400 6.81 2.99 -0.58
C VAL A 400 7.73 1.74 -0.66
N GLY A 401 8.83 1.82 -1.40
CA GLY A 401 9.80 0.73 -1.57
C GLY A 401 10.77 0.59 -0.39
N LEU A 402 10.83 -0.62 0.16
CA LEU A 402 11.91 -1.06 1.05
C LEU A 402 13.29 -0.90 0.37
N PRO A 403 14.20 -0.06 0.89
CA PRO A 403 15.53 0.12 0.31
C PRO A 403 16.34 -1.17 0.30
N LEU A 404 17.07 -1.43 -0.79
CA LEU A 404 17.93 -2.62 -0.94
C LEU A 404 18.90 -2.78 0.24
N SER A 405 19.47 -1.67 0.71
CA SER A 405 20.37 -1.63 1.87
C SER A 405 19.76 -2.18 3.14
N TYR A 406 18.47 -1.93 3.38
CA TYR A 406 17.77 -2.44 4.55
C TYR A 406 17.47 -3.92 4.42
N VAL A 407 17.21 -4.41 3.20
CA VAL A 407 16.99 -5.85 2.97
C VAL A 407 18.28 -6.63 3.15
N LEU A 408 19.42 -6.06 2.74
CA LEU A 408 20.74 -6.63 3.03
C LEU A 408 21.00 -6.80 4.53
N LEU A 409 20.57 -5.83 5.37
CA LEU A 409 20.65 -5.97 6.82
C LEU A 409 19.78 -7.14 7.33
N ILE A 410 18.60 -7.36 6.74
CA ILE A 410 17.69 -8.45 7.13
C ILE A 410 18.28 -9.82 6.76
N VAL A 411 18.92 -9.96 5.58
CA VAL A 411 19.38 -11.27 5.08
C VAL A 411 20.81 -11.65 5.52
N ILE A 412 21.52 -10.76 6.19
CA ILE A 412 22.92 -10.99 6.58
C ILE A 412 23.10 -12.21 7.49
N SER A 413 22.22 -12.40 8.48
CA SER A 413 22.31 -13.53 9.40
C SER A 413 22.08 -14.89 8.70
N PRO A 414 21.01 -15.08 7.89
CA PRO A 414 20.84 -16.28 7.06
C PRO A 414 22.00 -16.53 6.10
N PHE A 415 22.56 -15.47 5.51
CA PHE A 415 23.71 -15.59 4.63
C PHE A 415 24.96 -16.09 5.37
N CYS A 416 25.30 -15.50 6.51
CA CYS A 416 26.43 -15.94 7.35
C CYS A 416 26.29 -17.42 7.78
N MET A 417 25.06 -17.86 8.06
CA MET A 417 24.78 -19.28 8.33
C MET A 417 25.07 -20.18 7.12
N ALA A 418 24.71 -19.77 5.91
CA ALA A 418 25.06 -20.52 4.69
C ALA A 418 26.58 -20.56 4.44
N VAL A 419 27.31 -19.52 4.86
CA VAL A 419 28.79 -19.54 4.81
C VAL A 419 29.37 -20.55 5.80
N ASP A 420 28.82 -20.70 7.01
CA ASP A 420 29.24 -21.75 7.95
C ASP A 420 29.08 -23.16 7.37
N VAL A 421 28.03 -23.39 6.57
CA VAL A 421 27.83 -24.65 5.83
C VAL A 421 28.98 -24.90 4.85
N CYS A 422 29.37 -23.87 4.09
CA CYS A 422 30.49 -23.96 3.13
C CYS A 422 31.82 -24.22 3.85
N VAL A 423 32.07 -23.53 4.97
CA VAL A 423 33.26 -23.74 5.81
C VAL A 423 33.31 -25.17 6.33
N ALA A 424 32.19 -25.72 6.80
CA ALA A 424 32.10 -27.10 7.27
C ALA A 424 32.47 -28.11 6.16
N MET A 425 32.03 -27.87 4.92
CA MET A 425 32.36 -28.70 3.76
C MET A 425 33.84 -28.60 3.38
N ILE A 426 34.43 -27.40 3.40
CA ILE A 426 35.86 -27.20 3.18
C ILE A 426 36.66 -27.99 4.21
N ARG A 427 36.28 -27.93 5.48
CA ARG A 427 36.93 -28.65 6.59
C ARG A 427 36.80 -30.17 6.48
N ALA A 428 35.76 -30.66 5.82
CA ALA A 428 35.55 -32.08 5.53
C ALA A 428 36.27 -32.56 4.25
N GLY A 429 37.02 -31.69 3.56
CA GLY A 429 37.71 -32.04 2.31
C GLY A 429 36.78 -32.19 1.11
N ALA A 430 35.65 -31.47 1.09
CA ALA A 430 34.77 -31.45 -0.07
C ALA A 430 35.49 -30.86 -1.30
N PRO A 431 35.30 -31.43 -2.50
CA PRO A 431 35.78 -30.84 -3.75
C PRO A 431 35.31 -29.40 -3.93
N VAL A 432 36.17 -28.55 -4.50
CA VAL A 432 35.91 -27.11 -4.64
C VAL A 432 34.66 -26.84 -5.48
N GLU A 433 34.37 -27.68 -6.46
CA GLU A 433 33.20 -27.58 -7.33
C GLU A 433 31.90 -27.74 -6.53
N ILE A 434 31.89 -28.64 -5.55
CA ILE A 434 30.73 -28.88 -4.69
C ILE A 434 30.56 -27.71 -3.71
N VAL A 435 31.64 -27.21 -3.13
CA VAL A 435 31.62 -26.03 -2.24
C VAL A 435 31.12 -24.80 -3.00
N MET A 436 31.60 -24.57 -4.22
CA MET A 436 31.18 -23.44 -5.07
C MET A 436 29.72 -23.57 -5.50
N ALA A 437 29.26 -24.79 -5.83
CA ALA A 437 27.86 -25.02 -6.12
C ALA A 437 26.97 -24.72 -4.91
N GLU A 438 27.32 -25.23 -3.72
CA GLU A 438 26.60 -24.97 -2.48
C GLU A 438 26.58 -23.48 -2.14
N PHE A 439 27.73 -22.80 -2.20
CA PHE A 439 27.82 -21.37 -1.92
C PHE A 439 26.97 -20.54 -2.89
N THR A 440 27.02 -20.87 -4.18
CA THR A 440 26.27 -20.13 -5.22
C THR A 440 24.77 -20.39 -5.11
N SER A 441 24.34 -21.64 -4.86
CA SER A 441 22.93 -21.99 -4.81
C SER A 441 22.30 -21.67 -3.46
N LEU A 442 22.88 -22.14 -2.35
CA LEU A 442 22.32 -21.95 -1.01
C LEU A 442 22.66 -20.56 -0.46
N GLY A 443 23.94 -20.15 -0.53
CA GLY A 443 24.41 -18.87 0.02
C GLY A 443 23.92 -17.67 -0.77
N LEU A 444 24.37 -17.53 -2.02
CA LEU A 444 23.93 -16.41 -2.85
C LEU A 444 22.48 -16.60 -3.30
N GLY A 445 22.15 -17.74 -3.91
CA GLY A 445 20.83 -17.99 -4.49
C GLY A 445 19.70 -17.89 -3.48
N ILE A 446 19.64 -18.81 -2.50
CA ILE A 446 18.50 -18.92 -1.57
C ILE A 446 18.56 -17.89 -0.45
N THR A 447 19.63 -17.87 0.35
CA THR A 447 19.62 -17.08 1.60
C THR A 447 19.80 -15.59 1.36
N MET A 448 20.58 -15.19 0.35
CA MET A 448 20.72 -13.79 0.00
C MET A 448 19.61 -13.35 -0.98
N PHE A 449 19.67 -13.75 -2.24
CA PHE A 449 18.84 -13.13 -3.28
C PHE A 449 17.37 -13.59 -3.25
N TRP A 450 17.09 -14.88 -3.12
CA TRP A 450 15.70 -15.38 -3.11
C TRP A 450 14.94 -14.91 -1.86
N LEU A 451 15.58 -14.90 -0.70
CA LEU A 451 14.98 -14.34 0.51
C LEU A 451 14.70 -12.83 0.36
N MET A 452 15.62 -12.05 -0.25
CA MET A 452 15.36 -10.64 -0.57
C MET A 452 14.12 -10.49 -1.46
N PHE A 453 13.98 -11.34 -2.49
CA PHE A 453 12.77 -11.37 -3.32
C PHE A 453 11.51 -11.70 -2.50
N CYS A 454 11.55 -12.72 -1.64
CA CYS A 454 10.42 -13.08 -0.79
C CYS A 454 10.02 -11.94 0.15
N VAL A 455 10.99 -11.26 0.78
CA VAL A 455 10.75 -10.08 1.62
C VAL A 455 10.13 -8.94 0.80
N LYS A 456 10.60 -8.72 -0.44
CA LYS A 456 10.03 -7.71 -1.35
C LYS A 456 8.56 -8.01 -1.71
N VAL A 457 8.25 -9.27 -2.03
CA VAL A 457 6.88 -9.72 -2.30
C VAL A 457 6.01 -9.49 -1.06
N MET A 458 6.44 -9.99 0.10
CA MET A 458 5.75 -9.80 1.38
C MET A 458 5.47 -8.32 1.66
N TRP A 459 6.47 -7.44 1.49
CA TRP A 459 6.34 -6.00 1.70
C TRP A 459 5.25 -5.38 0.82
N ASN A 460 5.25 -5.72 -0.47
CA ASN A 460 4.26 -5.22 -1.43
C ASN A 460 2.85 -5.75 -1.12
N LEU A 461 2.72 -7.01 -0.69
CA LEU A 461 1.43 -7.59 -0.29
C LEU A 461 0.89 -6.92 0.98
N CYS A 462 1.75 -6.68 1.97
CA CYS A 462 1.37 -5.94 3.17
C CYS A 462 0.89 -4.53 2.84
N SER A 463 1.56 -3.85 1.91
CA SER A 463 1.15 -2.52 1.46
C SER A 463 -0.21 -2.53 0.76
N ARG A 464 -0.45 -3.51 -0.12
CA ARG A 464 -1.71 -3.64 -0.87
C ARG A 464 -2.91 -3.94 0.03
N TRP A 465 -2.74 -4.78 1.06
CA TRP A 465 -3.83 -5.25 1.92
C TRP A 465 -3.80 -4.63 3.32
N ALA A 466 -3.22 -3.45 3.48
CA ALA A 466 -3.30 -2.68 4.72
C ALA A 466 -4.63 -1.90 4.82
N SER A 467 -5.79 -2.51 4.54
CA SER A 467 -7.08 -1.80 4.56
C SER A 467 -7.40 -1.16 5.92
N ARG A 468 -7.98 0.04 5.89
CA ARG A 468 -8.55 0.71 7.07
C ARG A 468 -9.85 0.07 7.54
N GLY A 469 -10.16 0.24 8.83
CA GLY A 469 -11.45 -0.12 9.41
C GLY A 469 -11.73 -1.62 9.51
N SER A 470 -10.74 -2.48 9.28
CA SER A 470 -10.93 -3.92 9.37
C SER A 470 -10.94 -4.37 10.83
N THR A 471 -11.72 -5.40 11.14
CA THR A 471 -11.72 -6.02 12.46
C THR A 471 -10.37 -6.69 12.73
N TRP A 472 -9.96 -6.78 14.00
CA TRP A 472 -8.71 -7.45 14.38
C TRP A 472 -8.62 -8.89 13.82
N VAL A 473 -9.74 -9.61 13.77
CA VAL A 473 -9.80 -10.96 13.20
C VAL A 473 -9.48 -10.96 11.70
N TYR A 474 -10.12 -10.09 10.92
CA TYR A 474 -9.82 -9.95 9.48
C TYR A 474 -8.35 -9.63 9.28
N ASP A 475 -7.79 -8.77 10.13
CA ASP A 475 -6.39 -8.44 10.08
C ASP A 475 -5.46 -9.60 10.37
N CYS A 476 -5.76 -10.41 11.37
CA CYS A 476 -5.01 -11.63 11.63
C CYS A 476 -5.09 -12.59 10.44
N LEU A 477 -6.28 -12.78 9.85
CA LEU A 477 -6.50 -13.64 8.69
C LEU A 477 -5.71 -13.17 7.45
N VAL A 478 -5.72 -11.88 7.13
CA VAL A 478 -4.94 -11.33 6.01
C VAL A 478 -3.44 -11.47 6.27
N SER A 479 -2.98 -11.21 7.50
CA SER A 479 -1.57 -11.38 7.86
C SER A 479 -1.14 -12.84 7.70
N MET A 480 -2.01 -13.76 8.09
CA MET A 480 -1.80 -15.20 7.94
C MET A 480 -1.78 -15.62 6.46
N ALA A 481 -2.68 -15.09 5.63
CA ALA A 481 -2.68 -15.35 4.19
C ALA A 481 -1.37 -14.87 3.53
N ILE A 482 -0.91 -13.65 3.84
CA ILE A 482 0.36 -13.12 3.32
C ILE A 482 1.54 -13.97 3.79
N PHE A 483 1.52 -14.40 5.05
CA PHE A 483 2.53 -15.31 5.59
C PHE A 483 2.58 -16.64 4.83
N PHE A 484 1.43 -17.25 4.54
CA PHE A 484 1.39 -18.48 3.74
C PHE A 484 1.94 -18.27 2.33
N VAL A 485 1.61 -17.15 1.68
CA VAL A 485 2.20 -16.80 0.38
C VAL A 485 3.72 -16.69 0.49
N PHE A 486 4.23 -15.95 1.47
CA PHE A 486 5.67 -15.84 1.74
C PHE A 486 6.31 -17.22 1.94
N MET A 487 5.70 -18.09 2.75
CA MET A 487 6.20 -19.44 3.01
C MET A 487 6.19 -20.32 1.76
N ILE A 488 5.18 -20.23 0.91
CA ILE A 488 5.13 -20.95 -0.37
C ILE A 488 6.29 -20.53 -1.27
N PHE A 489 6.54 -19.22 -1.43
CA PHE A 489 7.66 -18.74 -2.23
C PHE A 489 9.01 -19.17 -1.65
N PHE A 490 9.20 -18.97 -0.34
CA PHE A 490 10.44 -19.32 0.34
C PHE A 490 10.73 -20.83 0.30
N ALA A 491 9.73 -21.66 0.61
CA ALA A 491 9.83 -23.11 0.56
C ALA A 491 10.01 -23.61 -0.88
N GLY A 492 9.30 -23.03 -1.86
CA GLY A 492 9.41 -23.41 -3.26
C GLY A 492 10.83 -23.19 -3.82
N GLY A 493 11.45 -22.04 -3.52
CA GLY A 493 12.86 -21.80 -3.88
C GLY A 493 13.81 -22.76 -3.17
N SER A 494 13.62 -22.96 -1.86
CA SER A 494 14.45 -23.89 -1.07
C SER A 494 14.34 -25.34 -1.57
N LEU A 495 13.13 -25.81 -1.87
CA LEU A 495 12.89 -27.15 -2.43
C LEU A 495 13.52 -27.32 -3.80
N LEU A 496 13.43 -26.30 -4.67
CA LEU A 496 14.06 -26.33 -5.99
C LEU A 496 15.58 -26.53 -5.88
N VAL A 497 16.26 -25.74 -5.04
CA VAL A 497 17.71 -25.87 -4.85
C VAL A 497 18.08 -27.18 -4.18
N ASN A 498 17.37 -27.60 -3.14
CA ASN A 498 17.61 -28.89 -2.47
C ASN A 498 17.40 -30.10 -3.39
N ARG A 499 16.58 -29.98 -4.44
CA ARG A 499 16.38 -31.03 -5.44
C ARG A 499 17.45 -31.01 -6.53
N LEU A 500 17.87 -29.83 -6.98
CA LEU A 500 18.88 -29.70 -8.04
C LEU A 500 20.29 -30.02 -7.55
N LEU A 501 20.59 -29.67 -6.31
CA LEU A 501 21.92 -29.81 -5.72
C LEU A 501 22.45 -31.26 -5.73
N PRO A 502 21.67 -32.31 -5.37
CA PRO A 502 22.16 -33.69 -5.49
C PRO A 502 22.32 -34.18 -6.93
N ILE A 503 21.65 -33.55 -7.91
CA ILE A 503 21.59 -34.00 -9.31
C ILE A 503 22.75 -33.43 -10.13
N SER A 504 23.01 -32.11 -10.02
CA SER A 504 23.99 -31.43 -10.87
C SER A 504 24.48 -30.12 -10.25
N ALA A 505 25.81 -29.94 -10.19
CA ALA A 505 26.45 -28.67 -9.83
C ALA A 505 26.01 -27.52 -10.73
N ALA A 506 26.01 -27.75 -12.04
CA ALA A 506 25.57 -26.76 -13.02
C ALA A 506 24.09 -26.37 -12.81
N GLY A 507 23.23 -27.35 -12.50
CA GLY A 507 21.82 -27.09 -12.20
C GLY A 507 21.63 -26.24 -10.94
N ALA A 508 22.37 -26.53 -9.86
CA ALA A 508 22.32 -25.75 -8.63
C ALA A 508 22.82 -24.30 -8.84
N VAL A 509 23.94 -24.15 -9.54
CA VAL A 509 24.51 -22.84 -9.91
C VAL A 509 23.53 -22.05 -10.79
N ALA A 510 22.92 -22.68 -11.79
CA ALA A 510 21.93 -22.04 -12.65
C ALA A 510 20.70 -21.56 -11.85
N ALA A 511 20.22 -22.34 -10.88
CA ALA A 511 19.14 -21.93 -10.00
C ALA A 511 19.54 -20.72 -9.12
N GLY A 512 20.77 -20.69 -8.60
CA GLY A 512 21.31 -19.54 -7.87
C GLY A 512 21.38 -18.28 -8.74
N ILE A 513 21.87 -18.39 -9.97
CA ILE A 513 21.92 -17.28 -10.94
C ILE A 513 20.51 -16.79 -11.29
N ALA A 514 19.56 -17.72 -11.51
CA ALA A 514 18.17 -17.36 -11.77
C ALA A 514 17.56 -16.57 -10.59
N ALA A 515 17.82 -16.98 -9.34
CA ALA A 515 17.38 -16.22 -8.16
C ALA A 515 17.99 -14.82 -8.13
N ILE A 516 19.29 -14.67 -8.43
CA ILE A 516 19.97 -13.36 -8.53
C ILE A 516 19.27 -12.46 -9.57
N VAL A 517 19.04 -12.98 -10.78
CA VAL A 517 18.41 -12.22 -11.87
C VAL A 517 16.99 -11.81 -11.50
N VAL A 518 16.17 -12.72 -10.97
CA VAL A 518 14.80 -12.44 -10.53
C VAL A 518 14.79 -11.33 -9.47
N THR A 519 15.68 -11.40 -8.49
CA THR A 519 15.77 -10.37 -7.45
C THR A 519 16.24 -9.03 -8.01
N ILE A 520 17.25 -9.00 -8.87
CA ILE A 520 17.69 -7.76 -9.52
C ILE A 520 16.54 -7.14 -10.31
N LEU A 521 15.81 -7.92 -11.11
CA LEU A 521 14.65 -7.45 -11.86
C LEU A 521 13.56 -6.91 -10.91
N ALA A 522 13.31 -7.58 -9.79
CA ALA A 522 12.30 -7.18 -8.82
C ALA A 522 12.60 -5.85 -8.10
N TYR A 523 13.88 -5.47 -8.00
CA TYR A 523 14.31 -4.19 -7.41
C TYR A 523 14.58 -3.11 -8.46
N SER A 524 14.93 -3.48 -9.70
CA SER A 524 15.28 -2.53 -10.77
C SER A 524 14.05 -2.01 -11.50
N ILE A 525 13.12 -2.90 -11.82
CA ILE A 525 11.80 -2.51 -12.27
C ILE A 525 11.11 -2.11 -10.98
N ALA A 526 10.67 -0.86 -10.85
CA ALA A 526 9.76 -0.46 -9.78
C ALA A 526 8.43 -1.21 -10.00
N LEU A 527 8.45 -2.53 -9.79
CA LEU A 527 7.37 -3.42 -10.15
C LEU A 527 6.15 -2.90 -9.42
N SER A 528 5.16 -2.47 -10.19
CA SER A 528 3.87 -2.19 -9.60
C SER A 528 3.39 -3.47 -8.92
N PRO A 529 2.59 -3.36 -7.86
CA PRO A 529 2.02 -4.52 -7.17
C PRO A 529 1.35 -5.52 -8.12
N ASP A 530 0.81 -5.05 -9.25
CA ASP A 530 0.17 -5.89 -10.27
C ASP A 530 1.18 -6.73 -11.06
N VAL A 531 2.34 -6.18 -11.41
CA VAL A 531 3.40 -6.97 -12.07
C VAL A 531 3.97 -8.01 -11.11
N VAL A 532 4.10 -7.69 -9.83
CA VAL A 532 4.51 -8.67 -8.82
C VAL A 532 3.52 -9.84 -8.76
N LEU A 533 2.21 -9.57 -8.74
CA LEU A 533 1.20 -10.63 -8.78
C LEU A 533 1.27 -11.47 -10.06
N TYR A 534 1.54 -10.84 -11.21
CA TYR A 534 1.73 -11.55 -12.47
C TYR A 534 2.96 -12.47 -12.44
N VAL A 535 4.12 -11.95 -11.99
CA VAL A 535 5.34 -12.74 -11.81
C VAL A 535 5.12 -13.86 -10.79
N CYS A 536 4.44 -13.57 -9.68
CA CYS A 536 4.07 -14.57 -8.69
C CYS A 536 3.26 -15.71 -9.30
N LYS A 537 2.27 -15.39 -10.16
CA LYS A 537 1.46 -16.40 -10.85
C LYS A 537 2.31 -17.31 -11.75
N ASP A 538 3.25 -16.74 -12.49
CA ASP A 538 4.10 -17.51 -13.40
C ASP A 538 5.19 -18.31 -12.68
N VAL A 539 5.77 -17.75 -11.60
CA VAL A 539 6.69 -18.48 -10.72
C VAL A 539 5.98 -19.64 -10.05
N LEU A 540 4.76 -19.45 -9.53
CA LEU A 540 3.96 -20.52 -8.93
C LEU A 540 3.60 -21.60 -9.95
N ARG A 541 3.23 -21.23 -11.19
CA ARG A 541 3.02 -22.18 -12.28
C ARG A 541 4.29 -22.97 -12.61
N ALA A 542 5.45 -22.31 -12.66
CA ALA A 542 6.72 -22.97 -12.92
C ALA A 542 7.09 -23.93 -11.79
N GLN A 543 6.97 -23.50 -10.53
CA GLN A 543 7.18 -24.36 -9.36
C GLN A 543 6.23 -25.56 -9.36
N TYR A 544 4.95 -25.36 -9.67
CA TYR A 544 3.96 -26.43 -9.78
C TYR A 544 4.31 -27.43 -10.88
N LYS A 545 4.74 -26.95 -12.07
CA LYS A 545 5.22 -27.82 -13.15
C LYS A 545 6.45 -28.63 -12.75
N ILE A 546 7.44 -28.00 -12.10
CA ILE A 546 8.64 -28.69 -11.60
C ILE A 546 8.26 -29.72 -10.54
N TRP A 547 7.34 -29.37 -9.64
CA TRP A 547 6.82 -30.29 -8.63
C TRP A 547 6.12 -31.49 -9.26
N LEU A 548 5.24 -31.28 -10.24
CA LEU A 548 4.59 -32.34 -11.02
C LEU A 548 5.58 -33.21 -11.78
N LEU A 549 6.56 -32.61 -12.46
CA LEU A 549 7.62 -33.35 -13.17
C LEU A 549 8.48 -34.18 -12.21
N SER A 550 8.66 -33.72 -10.96
CA SER A 550 9.37 -34.47 -9.92
C SER A 550 8.57 -35.64 -9.34
N MET A 551 7.24 -35.64 -9.50
CA MET A 551 6.32 -36.63 -8.92
C MET A 551 6.07 -37.85 -9.83
N GLY A 552 6.83 -38.02 -10.92
CA GLY A 552 6.88 -39.28 -11.68
C GLY A 552 5.68 -39.58 -12.58
N THR A 553 4.43 -39.40 -12.13
CA THR A 553 3.20 -39.40 -12.95
C THR A 553 2.04 -38.77 -12.15
N CYS A 554 1.11 -38.11 -12.84
CA CYS A 554 -0.08 -37.48 -12.24
C CYS A 554 -0.97 -38.46 -11.45
N GLU A 555 -0.83 -39.76 -11.70
CA GLU A 555 -1.58 -40.85 -11.08
C GLU A 555 -1.21 -41.08 -9.60
N GLN A 556 0.07 -40.89 -9.22
CA GLN A 556 0.51 -41.07 -7.82
C GLN A 556 0.06 -39.94 -6.90
N ALA A 557 -0.03 -38.71 -7.40
CA ALA A 557 -0.54 -37.57 -6.63
C ALA A 557 -2.05 -37.68 -6.35
N LEU A 558 -2.83 -38.16 -7.33
CA LEU A 558 -4.28 -38.37 -7.19
C LEU A 558 -4.62 -39.51 -6.21
N ARG A 559 -3.84 -40.61 -6.21
CA ARG A 559 -4.02 -41.73 -5.26
C ARG A 559 -3.71 -41.37 -3.81
N LEU A 560 -2.92 -40.31 -3.55
CA LEU A 560 -2.60 -39.85 -2.20
C LEU A 560 -3.60 -38.81 -1.64
N MET A 561 -4.35 -38.10 -2.51
CA MET A 561 -5.28 -37.07 -2.06
C MET A 561 -6.74 -37.53 -1.93
N ILE A 562 -7.11 -38.68 -2.50
CA ILE A 562 -8.48 -39.21 -2.43
C ILE A 562 -8.46 -40.44 -1.52
N PRO A 563 -9.00 -40.36 -0.28
CA PRO A 563 -9.32 -41.54 0.50
C PRO A 563 -10.32 -42.40 -0.29
N GLN A 564 -10.05 -43.69 -0.46
CA GLN A 564 -10.81 -44.62 -1.31
C GLN A 564 -12.30 -44.84 -0.93
N SER A 565 -12.90 -44.06 -0.03
CA SER A 565 -14.17 -44.41 0.58
C SER A 565 -15.21 -43.29 0.71
N ILE A 566 -15.13 -42.20 -0.07
CA ILE A 566 -16.16 -41.15 -0.02
C ILE A 566 -16.96 -41.15 -1.33
N HIS A 567 -18.17 -41.69 -1.28
CA HIS A 567 -19.17 -41.60 -2.34
C HIS A 567 -19.56 -40.13 -2.56
N VAL A 568 -19.35 -39.65 -3.78
CA VAL A 568 -19.66 -38.28 -4.24
C VAL A 568 -21.13 -37.92 -4.00
N ASP A 569 -22.02 -38.90 -4.05
CA ASP A 569 -23.47 -38.74 -3.88
C ASP A 569 -23.88 -38.24 -2.48
N LEU A 570 -23.14 -38.62 -1.43
CA LEU A 570 -23.42 -38.20 -0.05
C LEU A 570 -23.16 -36.71 0.18
N LYS A 571 -22.10 -36.19 -0.46
CA LYS A 571 -21.74 -34.77 -0.36
C LYS A 571 -22.69 -33.88 -1.17
N GLN A 572 -23.25 -34.41 -2.25
CA GLN A 572 -24.27 -33.74 -3.05
C GLN A 572 -25.58 -33.55 -2.28
N GLN A 573 -26.02 -34.57 -1.53
CA GLN A 573 -27.22 -34.48 -0.68
C GLN A 573 -27.03 -33.49 0.48
N GLU A 574 -25.83 -33.47 1.07
CA GLU A 574 -25.46 -32.55 2.16
C GLU A 574 -25.42 -31.09 1.69
N ILE A 575 -24.83 -30.82 0.53
CA ILE A 575 -24.79 -29.48 -0.08
C ILE A 575 -26.19 -29.03 -0.52
N SER A 576 -27.00 -29.92 -1.09
CA SER A 576 -28.38 -29.57 -1.50
C SER A 576 -29.28 -29.27 -0.30
N SER A 577 -29.10 -29.99 0.81
CA SER A 577 -29.80 -29.78 2.09
C SER A 577 -29.38 -28.45 2.75
N ASP A 578 -28.08 -28.16 2.79
CA ASP A 578 -27.54 -26.94 3.44
C ASP A 578 -27.89 -25.68 2.63
N ILE A 579 -27.94 -25.76 1.30
CA ILE A 579 -28.39 -24.65 0.43
C ILE A 579 -29.89 -24.39 0.60
N ALA A 580 -30.72 -25.45 0.65
CA ALA A 580 -32.16 -25.29 0.87
C ALA A 580 -32.50 -24.70 2.26
N GLY A 581 -31.74 -25.09 3.30
CA GLY A 581 -31.86 -24.53 4.65
C GLY A 581 -31.43 -23.07 4.74
N ARG A 582 -30.37 -22.67 4.02
CA ARG A 582 -29.85 -21.29 4.03
C ARG A 582 -30.64 -20.33 3.16
N LEU A 583 -31.33 -20.82 2.13
CA LEU A 583 -32.26 -20.02 1.31
C LEU A 583 -33.50 -19.53 2.09
N LEU A 584 -33.75 -20.07 3.29
CA LEU A 584 -34.82 -19.66 4.19
C LEU A 584 -34.34 -18.77 5.37
N GLY A 585 -33.04 -18.41 5.42
CA GLY A 585 -32.42 -17.64 6.51
C GLY A 585 -31.81 -16.29 6.08
N ASP A 586 -31.04 -15.66 6.98
CA ASP A 586 -30.47 -14.31 6.82
C ASP A 586 -29.59 -14.17 5.57
N TRP A 587 -29.95 -13.21 4.71
CA TRP A 587 -29.43 -13.02 3.34
C TRP A 587 -27.93 -12.73 3.22
N ARG A 588 -27.25 -12.35 4.31
CA ARG A 588 -25.81 -11.99 4.32
C ARG A 588 -24.88 -13.17 3.99
N HIS A 589 -25.30 -14.40 4.30
CA HIS A 589 -24.52 -15.60 4.04
C HIS A 589 -24.62 -16.10 2.58
N LEU A 590 -25.61 -15.60 1.82
CA LEU A 590 -25.84 -16.03 0.44
C LEU A 590 -24.82 -15.39 -0.52
N GLU A 591 -24.44 -14.13 -0.30
CA GLU A 591 -23.49 -13.37 -1.13
C GLU A 591 -22.06 -13.97 -1.08
N GLU A 592 -21.58 -14.32 0.12
CA GLU A 592 -20.27 -14.96 0.31
C GLU A 592 -20.23 -16.36 -0.30
N ALA A 593 -21.31 -17.14 -0.15
CA ALA A 593 -21.46 -18.46 -0.76
C ALA A 593 -21.49 -18.37 -2.30
N LEU A 594 -22.12 -17.33 -2.85
CA LEU A 594 -22.18 -17.07 -4.29
C LEU A 594 -20.84 -16.64 -4.87
N HIS A 595 -20.08 -15.80 -4.17
CA HIS A 595 -18.71 -15.45 -4.58
C HIS A 595 -17.77 -16.67 -4.52
N ALA A 596 -17.90 -17.52 -3.50
CA ALA A 596 -17.16 -18.77 -3.41
C ALA A 596 -17.54 -19.75 -4.52
N LEU A 597 -18.83 -19.90 -4.84
CA LEU A 597 -19.32 -20.72 -5.94
C LEU A 597 -18.86 -20.19 -7.30
N SER A 598 -18.75 -18.88 -7.50
CA SER A 598 -18.24 -18.29 -8.74
C SER A 598 -16.73 -18.50 -8.91
N ALA A 599 -15.95 -18.35 -7.83
CA ALA A 599 -14.52 -18.67 -7.83
C ALA A 599 -14.29 -20.17 -8.10
N LEU A 600 -15.08 -21.02 -7.45
CA LEU A 600 -15.05 -22.46 -7.62
C LEU A 600 -15.48 -22.87 -9.04
N ALA A 601 -16.53 -22.28 -9.61
CA ALA A 601 -16.97 -22.53 -10.97
C ALA A 601 -15.88 -22.16 -11.99
N LYS A 602 -15.20 -21.01 -11.81
CA LYS A 602 -14.07 -20.60 -12.68
C LYS A 602 -12.92 -21.60 -12.66
N GLU A 603 -12.59 -22.18 -11.52
CA GLU A 603 -11.52 -23.18 -11.38
C GLU A 603 -11.95 -24.58 -11.83
N LEU A 604 -13.18 -25.00 -11.53
CA LEU A 604 -13.74 -26.29 -11.96
C LEU A 604 -14.03 -26.35 -13.46
N LEU A 605 -14.29 -25.21 -14.11
CA LEU A 605 -14.50 -25.12 -15.56
C LEU A 605 -13.26 -25.45 -16.40
N ALA A 606 -12.07 -25.46 -15.79
CA ALA A 606 -10.86 -25.98 -16.43
C ALA A 606 -10.86 -27.53 -16.52
N ALA A 607 -11.74 -28.21 -15.78
CA ALA A 607 -11.92 -29.66 -15.78
C ALA A 607 -13.29 -30.00 -16.40
N SER A 608 -13.29 -30.43 -17.66
CA SER A 608 -14.46 -30.58 -18.55
C SER A 608 -15.65 -31.45 -18.08
N LEU A 609 -15.61 -32.05 -16.89
CA LEU A 609 -16.62 -33.01 -16.41
C LEU A 609 -17.77 -32.41 -15.58
N PHE A 610 -17.69 -31.16 -15.11
CA PHE A 610 -18.68 -30.60 -14.16
C PHE A 610 -19.71 -29.63 -14.78
N SER A 611 -19.68 -29.39 -16.08
CA SER A 611 -20.52 -28.37 -16.74
C SER A 611 -22.03 -28.65 -16.67
N GLN A 612 -22.44 -29.92 -16.82
CA GLN A 612 -23.86 -30.30 -16.92
C GLN A 612 -24.60 -30.24 -15.57
N GLN A 613 -23.96 -30.66 -14.48
CA GLN A 613 -24.56 -30.63 -13.12
C GLN A 613 -24.68 -29.20 -12.57
N LEU A 614 -23.71 -28.33 -12.89
CA LEU A 614 -23.77 -26.92 -12.53
C LEU A 614 -24.95 -26.21 -13.25
N LEU A 615 -25.24 -26.62 -14.49
CA LEU A 615 -26.35 -26.13 -15.31
C LEU A 615 -27.72 -26.59 -14.79
N GLU A 616 -27.84 -27.82 -14.30
CA GLU A 616 -29.07 -28.31 -13.67
C GLU A 616 -29.38 -27.57 -12.36
N LEU A 617 -28.37 -27.38 -11.50
CA LEU A 617 -28.51 -26.63 -10.25
C LEU A 617 -28.97 -25.18 -10.51
N HIS A 618 -28.43 -24.52 -11.54
CA HIS A 618 -28.83 -23.16 -11.90
C HIS A 618 -30.22 -23.11 -12.54
N GLY A 619 -30.59 -24.10 -13.36
CA GLY A 619 -31.95 -24.22 -13.91
C GLY A 619 -33.01 -24.32 -12.82
N LEU A 620 -32.71 -25.02 -11.71
CA LEU A 620 -33.59 -25.09 -10.54
C LEU A 620 -33.70 -23.75 -9.79
N LEU A 621 -32.60 -23.00 -9.69
CA LEU A 621 -32.59 -21.69 -9.03
C LEU A 621 -33.31 -20.59 -9.84
N LEU A 622 -33.54 -20.81 -11.13
CA LEU A 622 -34.01 -19.81 -12.09
C LEU A 622 -35.34 -20.16 -12.79
N GLY A 623 -36.05 -21.20 -12.34
CA GLY A 623 -37.40 -21.48 -12.85
C GLY A 623 -38.33 -20.28 -12.63
N GLU A 624 -39.30 -20.04 -13.54
CA GLU A 624 -40.20 -18.86 -13.55
C GLU A 624 -40.93 -18.56 -12.22
N ARG A 625 -40.94 -19.50 -11.26
CA ARG A 625 -41.56 -19.36 -9.94
C ARG A 625 -40.56 -19.41 -8.77
N SER A 626 -39.25 -19.30 -9.05
CA SER A 626 -38.22 -19.33 -8.03
C SER A 626 -38.33 -18.09 -7.12
N PRO A 627 -38.27 -18.26 -5.77
CA PRO A 627 -38.24 -17.14 -4.82
C PRO A 627 -37.09 -16.16 -5.08
N LEU A 628 -36.02 -16.63 -5.72
CA LEU A 628 -34.81 -15.90 -6.08
C LEU A 628 -35.04 -14.92 -7.25
N LEU A 629 -35.97 -15.25 -8.17
CA LEU A 629 -36.41 -14.35 -9.24
C LEU A 629 -37.29 -13.21 -8.70
N GLN A 630 -38.02 -13.43 -7.61
CA GLN A 630 -38.94 -12.45 -7.02
C GLN A 630 -38.25 -11.45 -6.06
N SER A 631 -37.04 -11.74 -5.57
CA SER A 631 -36.42 -10.97 -4.47
C SER A 631 -35.50 -9.80 -4.86
N GLY A 632 -35.37 -9.45 -6.16
CA GLY A 632 -34.51 -8.33 -6.60
C GLY A 632 -32.99 -8.58 -6.57
N ALA A 633 -32.50 -9.58 -5.83
CA ALA A 633 -31.07 -9.97 -5.74
C ALA A 633 -30.52 -10.67 -7.01
N HIS A 634 -31.36 -10.83 -8.03
CA HIS A 634 -31.12 -11.64 -9.23
C HIS A 634 -30.11 -11.02 -10.21
N ARG A 635 -29.92 -9.69 -10.23
CA ARG A 635 -29.24 -9.00 -11.35
C ARG A 635 -27.74 -9.32 -11.41
N GLN A 636 -27.02 -9.19 -10.29
CA GLN A 636 -25.60 -9.54 -10.22
C GLN A 636 -25.35 -11.04 -10.42
N LEU A 637 -26.28 -11.87 -9.95
CA LEU A 637 -26.20 -13.32 -10.00
C LEU A 637 -26.36 -13.83 -11.44
N ILE A 638 -27.40 -13.34 -12.14
CA ILE A 638 -27.64 -13.60 -13.56
C ILE A 638 -26.49 -13.02 -14.39
N SER A 639 -26.03 -11.80 -14.08
CA SER A 639 -24.92 -11.13 -14.74
C SER A 639 -23.58 -11.88 -14.62
N MET A 640 -23.21 -12.34 -13.43
CA MET A 640 -22.02 -13.16 -13.19
C MET A 640 -22.12 -14.50 -13.93
N PHE A 641 -23.31 -15.11 -13.92
CA PHE A 641 -23.54 -16.34 -14.65
C PHE A 641 -23.43 -16.13 -16.17
N LEU A 642 -24.01 -15.07 -16.70
CA LEU A 642 -23.95 -14.70 -18.12
C LEU A 642 -22.50 -14.39 -18.57
N GLN A 643 -21.69 -13.77 -17.70
CA GLN A 643 -20.25 -13.61 -17.94
C GLN A 643 -19.52 -14.96 -18.05
N CYS A 644 -19.84 -15.91 -17.17
CA CYS A 644 -19.33 -17.28 -17.27
C CYS A 644 -19.90 -18.00 -18.50
N ALA A 645 -21.16 -17.74 -18.86
CA ALA A 645 -21.85 -18.42 -19.95
C ALA A 645 -21.34 -18.05 -21.33
N GLY A 646 -20.79 -16.84 -21.49
CA GLY A 646 -20.05 -16.45 -22.69
C GLY A 646 -18.84 -17.34 -23.01
N VAL A 647 -18.37 -18.19 -22.08
CA VAL A 647 -17.32 -19.20 -22.31
C VAL A 647 -17.91 -20.50 -22.90
N PHE A 648 -19.19 -20.81 -22.63
CA PHE A 648 -19.89 -22.00 -23.15
C PHE A 648 -20.39 -21.87 -24.58
N GLY A 649 -19.99 -20.80 -25.28
CA GLY A 649 -20.45 -20.51 -26.63
C GLY A 649 -20.46 -21.70 -27.59
N PRO A 650 -19.37 -22.47 -27.70
CA PRO A 650 -19.32 -23.66 -28.56
C PRO A 650 -20.27 -24.80 -28.12
N LEU A 651 -20.56 -24.93 -26.83
CA LEU A 651 -21.46 -25.95 -26.29
C LEU A 651 -22.94 -25.60 -26.54
N CYS A 652 -23.29 -24.32 -26.57
CA CYS A 652 -24.64 -23.85 -26.86
C CYS A 652 -25.07 -24.16 -28.31
N VAL A 653 -24.12 -24.28 -29.23
CA VAL A 653 -24.36 -24.70 -30.62
C VAL A 653 -24.70 -26.20 -30.68
N GLN A 654 -24.19 -26.98 -29.74
CA GLN A 654 -24.39 -28.44 -29.69
C GLN A 654 -25.65 -28.83 -28.89
N ASP A 655 -26.11 -27.98 -27.97
CA ASP A 655 -27.29 -28.20 -27.14
C ASP A 655 -28.28 -27.03 -27.26
N ALA A 656 -29.31 -27.21 -28.09
CA ALA A 656 -30.35 -26.21 -28.33
C ALA A 656 -31.14 -25.85 -27.05
N ALA A 657 -31.34 -26.81 -26.14
CA ALA A 657 -32.08 -26.57 -24.89
C ALA A 657 -31.27 -25.68 -23.94
N LEU A 658 -29.94 -25.80 -23.95
CA LEU A 658 -29.05 -24.88 -23.24
C LEU A 658 -29.11 -23.47 -23.84
N GLY A 659 -29.10 -23.36 -25.17
CA GLY A 659 -29.29 -22.11 -25.89
C GLY A 659 -30.57 -21.37 -25.48
N ASP A 660 -31.69 -22.08 -25.40
CA ASP A 660 -33.00 -21.55 -24.98
C ASP A 660 -33.02 -21.04 -23.54
N ARG A 661 -32.39 -21.78 -22.62
CA ARG A 661 -32.30 -21.38 -21.21
C ARG A 661 -31.46 -20.12 -21.06
N LEU A 662 -30.30 -20.07 -21.71
CA LEU A 662 -29.44 -18.88 -21.70
C LEU A 662 -30.13 -17.67 -22.33
N PHE A 663 -30.88 -17.88 -23.41
CA PHE A 663 -31.69 -16.84 -24.02
C PHE A 663 -32.75 -16.29 -23.06
N THR A 664 -33.52 -17.18 -22.44
CA THR A 664 -34.57 -16.82 -21.49
C THR A 664 -34.00 -16.05 -20.31
N MET A 665 -32.87 -16.49 -19.77
CA MET A 665 -32.16 -15.80 -18.68
C MET A 665 -31.65 -14.43 -19.08
N ALA A 666 -31.03 -14.31 -20.25
CA ALA A 666 -30.53 -13.04 -20.75
C ALA A 666 -31.68 -12.06 -21.04
N ARG A 667 -32.81 -12.54 -21.56
CA ARG A 667 -34.03 -11.74 -21.77
C ARG A 667 -34.67 -11.30 -20.45
N ALA A 668 -34.76 -12.20 -19.48
CA ALA A 668 -35.23 -11.87 -18.14
C ALA A 668 -34.33 -10.81 -17.48
N SER A 669 -33.01 -10.92 -17.65
CA SER A 669 -32.03 -9.93 -17.18
C SER A 669 -32.27 -8.52 -17.72
N LEU A 670 -32.76 -8.40 -18.95
CA LEU A 670 -33.02 -7.12 -19.61
C LEU A 670 -34.37 -6.51 -19.19
N ASN A 671 -35.36 -7.33 -18.85
CA ASN A 671 -36.71 -6.88 -18.52
C ASN A 671 -36.88 -6.38 -17.06
N ILE A 672 -35.86 -6.49 -16.23
CA ILE A 672 -35.92 -6.02 -14.83
C ILE A 672 -35.93 -4.49 -14.82
N ALA A 673 -37.05 -3.91 -14.40
CA ALA A 673 -37.22 -2.48 -14.24
C ALA A 673 -36.26 -1.92 -13.18
N GLU A 674 -35.73 -0.72 -13.44
CA GLU A 674 -34.92 0.02 -12.46
C GLU A 674 -35.88 0.70 -11.47
N GLU A 675 -36.21 0.03 -10.38
CA GLU A 675 -36.80 0.73 -9.24
C GLU A 675 -35.68 1.41 -8.45
N VAL A 676 -35.66 2.73 -8.49
CA VAL A 676 -34.91 3.52 -7.52
C VAL A 676 -35.55 3.25 -6.16
N ALA A 677 -34.86 2.52 -5.28
CA ALA A 677 -35.28 2.38 -3.89
C ALA A 677 -35.31 3.79 -3.26
N ALA A 678 -36.48 4.44 -3.28
CA ALA A 678 -36.67 5.83 -2.89
C ALA A 678 -37.03 6.00 -1.40
N GLY A 679 -36.80 4.96 -0.57
CA GLY A 679 -37.03 5.02 0.88
C GLY A 679 -35.77 5.41 1.64
N PRO A 680 -35.79 6.43 2.53
CA PRO A 680 -34.66 6.79 3.39
C PRO A 680 -34.25 5.68 4.39
N ASP A 681 -35.08 4.64 4.55
CA ASP A 681 -34.84 3.50 5.44
C ASP A 681 -34.40 2.21 4.71
N ALA A 682 -34.09 2.29 3.40
CA ALA A 682 -33.50 1.15 2.70
C ALA A 682 -32.13 0.85 3.34
N ALA A 683 -32.01 -0.30 4.01
CA ALA A 683 -30.85 -0.70 4.81
C ALA A 683 -29.52 -0.68 4.04
N PHE A 684 -29.57 -0.63 2.70
CA PHE A 684 -28.42 -0.35 1.83
C PHE A 684 -28.85 0.46 0.59
N PRO A 685 -28.34 1.68 0.37
CA PRO A 685 -28.56 2.41 -0.88
C PRO A 685 -27.62 1.86 -1.96
N PHE A 686 -27.97 0.72 -2.56
CA PHE A 686 -27.26 0.24 -3.75
C PHE A 686 -27.78 0.97 -4.99
N ARG A 687 -26.94 1.82 -5.60
CA ARG A 687 -27.06 2.10 -7.04
C ARG A 687 -26.53 0.88 -7.78
N ALA A 688 -27.42 -0.08 -8.08
CA ALA A 688 -27.06 -1.18 -8.96
C ALA A 688 -26.71 -0.61 -10.34
N LYS A 689 -25.41 -0.44 -10.63
CA LYS A 689 -24.94 -0.13 -11.99
C LYS A 689 -25.46 -1.23 -12.91
N GLN A 690 -26.22 -0.84 -13.93
CA GLN A 690 -26.66 -1.78 -14.95
C GLN A 690 -25.44 -2.47 -15.57
N ASP A 691 -25.44 -3.79 -15.51
CA ASP A 691 -24.45 -4.65 -16.12
C ASP A 691 -24.99 -5.14 -17.47
N HIS A 692 -24.37 -4.68 -18.56
CA HIS A 692 -24.75 -5.00 -19.95
C HIS A 692 -24.50 -6.47 -20.34
N ASN A 693 -24.29 -7.35 -19.38
CA ASN A 693 -23.96 -8.75 -19.59
C ASN A 693 -25.13 -9.52 -20.23
N GLY A 694 -26.38 -9.10 -19.99
CA GLY A 694 -27.57 -9.59 -20.71
C GLY A 694 -27.44 -9.40 -22.22
N ALA A 695 -27.31 -8.15 -22.67
CA ALA A 695 -27.13 -7.81 -24.09
C ALA A 695 -25.87 -8.46 -24.68
N VAL A 696 -24.74 -8.40 -23.98
CA VAL A 696 -23.47 -9.03 -24.42
C VAL A 696 -23.60 -10.53 -24.63
N THR A 697 -24.37 -11.21 -23.78
CA THR A 697 -24.57 -12.66 -23.89
C THR A 697 -25.49 -13.02 -25.05
N LEU A 698 -26.58 -12.27 -25.25
CA LEU A 698 -27.44 -12.42 -26.43
C LEU A 698 -26.66 -12.26 -27.73
N MET A 699 -25.80 -11.25 -27.81
CA MET A 699 -24.96 -11.00 -28.98
C MET A 699 -23.98 -12.14 -29.25
N LYS A 700 -23.34 -12.68 -28.20
CA LYS A 700 -22.45 -13.84 -28.34
C LYS A 700 -23.21 -15.08 -28.80
N LEU A 701 -24.36 -15.38 -28.21
CA LEU A 701 -25.20 -16.52 -28.61
C LEU A 701 -25.64 -16.43 -30.07
N CYS A 702 -25.97 -15.23 -30.54
CA CYS A 702 -26.32 -15.01 -31.95
C CYS A 702 -25.10 -15.19 -32.88
N GLN A 703 -23.93 -14.65 -32.52
CA GLN A 703 -22.68 -14.82 -33.31
C GLN A 703 -22.29 -16.29 -33.46
N LEU A 704 -22.64 -17.12 -32.48
CA LEU A 704 -22.33 -18.55 -32.47
C LEU A 704 -23.36 -19.38 -33.25
N GLY A 705 -24.43 -18.78 -33.77
CA GLY A 705 -25.43 -19.48 -34.56
C GLY A 705 -26.39 -20.33 -33.71
N CYS A 706 -26.76 -19.87 -32.51
CA CYS A 706 -27.78 -20.53 -31.69
C CYS A 706 -29.07 -20.72 -32.52
N PRO A 707 -29.53 -21.97 -32.76
CA PRO A 707 -30.59 -22.27 -33.72
C PRO A 707 -31.97 -21.73 -33.30
N THR A 708 -32.14 -21.44 -32.03
CA THR A 708 -33.41 -20.96 -31.45
C THR A 708 -33.50 -19.45 -31.36
N LEU A 709 -32.39 -18.75 -31.62
CA LEU A 709 -32.32 -17.30 -31.53
C LEU A 709 -32.36 -16.70 -32.94
N THR A 710 -33.49 -16.10 -33.34
CA THR A 710 -33.51 -15.40 -34.61
C THR A 710 -32.64 -14.13 -34.52
N ARG A 711 -31.94 -13.81 -35.61
CA ARG A 711 -31.15 -12.57 -35.71
C ARG A 711 -31.99 -11.33 -35.38
N LYS A 712 -33.28 -11.38 -35.71
CA LYS A 712 -34.28 -10.34 -35.46
C LYS A 712 -34.58 -10.15 -33.96
N GLU A 713 -34.82 -11.23 -33.21
CA GLU A 713 -35.11 -11.14 -31.77
C GLU A 713 -33.92 -10.63 -30.96
N CYS A 714 -32.70 -11.05 -31.33
CA CYS A 714 -31.49 -10.53 -30.69
C CYS A 714 -31.32 -9.03 -30.96
N ALA A 715 -31.57 -8.61 -32.19
CA ALA A 715 -31.52 -7.21 -32.59
C ALA A 715 -32.56 -6.36 -31.84
N GLU A 716 -33.79 -6.85 -31.70
CA GLU A 716 -34.87 -6.18 -30.95
C GLU A 716 -34.57 -6.07 -29.46
N ALA A 717 -34.03 -7.14 -28.83
CA ALA A 717 -33.67 -7.13 -27.42
C ALA A 717 -32.52 -6.15 -27.10
N VAL A 718 -31.50 -6.12 -27.95
CA VAL A 718 -30.37 -5.17 -27.80
C VAL A 718 -30.83 -3.73 -28.05
N ARG A 719 -31.71 -3.52 -29.05
CA ARG A 719 -32.31 -2.21 -29.31
C ARG A 719 -33.13 -1.72 -28.12
N ALA A 720 -33.96 -2.58 -27.54
CA ALA A 720 -34.80 -2.23 -26.39
C ALA A 720 -33.95 -1.82 -25.16
N ASP A 721 -32.88 -2.56 -24.86
CA ASP A 721 -31.95 -2.22 -23.78
C ASP A 721 -31.27 -0.87 -24.02
N LEU A 722 -30.73 -0.65 -25.23
CA LEU A 722 -30.08 0.61 -25.61
C LEU A 722 -31.06 1.80 -25.56
N GLN A 723 -32.29 1.63 -26.03
CA GLN A 723 -33.32 2.67 -25.96
C GLN A 723 -33.71 2.97 -24.52
N GLN A 724 -33.84 1.96 -23.66
CA GLN A 724 -34.11 2.15 -22.24
C GLN A 724 -32.96 2.89 -21.55
N GLN A 725 -31.70 2.57 -21.87
CA GLN A 725 -30.54 3.28 -21.33
C GLN A 725 -30.48 4.72 -21.79
N LEU A 726 -30.73 4.96 -23.07
CA LEU A 726 -30.77 6.30 -23.61
C LEU A 726 -31.89 7.11 -22.92
N LYS A 727 -33.07 6.51 -22.72
CA LYS A 727 -34.18 7.13 -21.98
C LYS A 727 -33.81 7.44 -20.53
N LEU A 728 -33.18 6.51 -19.80
CA LEU A 728 -32.75 6.72 -18.41
C LEU A 728 -31.67 7.79 -18.31
N ALA A 729 -30.68 7.76 -19.21
CA ALA A 729 -29.62 8.74 -19.31
C ALA A 729 -30.16 10.15 -19.58
N LEU A 730 -31.19 10.26 -20.41
CA LEU A 730 -31.85 11.53 -20.74
C LEU A 730 -32.80 11.98 -19.62
N VAL A 731 -33.59 11.09 -19.03
CA VAL A 731 -34.61 11.43 -18.00
C VAL A 731 -33.97 11.76 -16.66
N SER A 732 -32.89 11.09 -16.27
CA SER A 732 -32.19 11.42 -15.03
C SER A 732 -31.59 12.82 -15.18
N ALA A 733 -32.09 13.80 -14.43
CA ALA A 733 -31.58 15.17 -14.41
C ALA A 733 -30.18 15.28 -13.75
N GLN A 734 -29.33 14.27 -13.92
CA GLN A 734 -27.95 14.24 -13.45
C GLN A 734 -27.10 14.94 -14.53
N PRO A 735 -26.53 16.13 -14.24
CA PRO A 735 -25.81 16.92 -15.24
C PRO A 735 -24.53 16.28 -15.78
N ASN A 736 -24.11 15.11 -15.26
CA ASN A 736 -22.91 14.39 -15.70
C ASN A 736 -23.12 12.87 -15.64
N LEU A 737 -23.45 12.23 -16.76
CA LEU A 737 -23.12 10.82 -16.92
C LEU A 737 -21.60 10.66 -16.85
N SER A 738 -21.11 9.73 -16.03
CA SER A 738 -19.67 9.48 -15.95
C SER A 738 -19.15 9.07 -17.35
N PRO A 739 -17.98 9.57 -17.80
CA PRO A 739 -17.37 9.15 -19.06
C PRO A 739 -17.29 7.62 -19.21
N SER A 740 -17.18 6.91 -18.09
CA SER A 740 -17.18 5.46 -18.01
C SER A 740 -18.51 4.85 -18.46
N SER A 741 -19.66 5.44 -18.12
CA SER A 741 -20.98 4.93 -18.50
C SER A 741 -21.24 5.11 -20.01
N THR A 742 -20.84 6.26 -20.57
CA THR A 742 -20.92 6.52 -22.02
C THR A 742 -20.01 5.58 -22.80
N LEU A 743 -18.79 5.34 -22.30
CA LEU A 743 -17.85 4.39 -22.91
C LEU A 743 -18.37 2.94 -22.88
N VAL A 744 -18.97 2.53 -21.78
CA VAL A 744 -19.52 1.17 -21.64
C VAL A 744 -20.73 0.98 -22.57
N LEU A 745 -21.62 1.97 -22.65
CA LEU A 745 -22.74 1.96 -23.60
C LEU A 745 -22.23 1.88 -25.05
N ALA A 746 -21.20 2.66 -25.37
CA ALA A 746 -20.54 2.65 -26.67
C ALA A 746 -19.89 1.31 -26.99
N GLN A 747 -19.23 0.65 -26.03
CA GLN A 747 -18.60 -0.66 -26.23
C GLN A 747 -19.64 -1.77 -26.41
N ALA A 748 -20.73 -1.75 -25.64
CA ALA A 748 -21.84 -2.69 -25.79
C ALA A 748 -22.48 -2.55 -27.17
N ALA A 749 -22.70 -1.31 -27.61
CA ALA A 749 -23.21 -1.05 -28.94
C ALA A 749 -22.18 -1.34 -30.05
N ALA A 750 -20.87 -1.13 -29.84
CA ALA A 750 -19.81 -1.54 -30.77
C ALA A 750 -19.83 -3.05 -31.03
N ALA A 751 -20.00 -3.84 -29.98
CA ALA A 751 -20.14 -5.29 -30.11
C ALA A 751 -21.44 -5.66 -30.85
N ALA A 752 -22.52 -4.91 -30.63
CA ALA A 752 -23.80 -5.10 -31.31
C ALA A 752 -23.73 -4.77 -32.79
N THR A 753 -23.18 -3.61 -33.13
CA THR A 753 -23.09 -3.07 -34.49
C THR A 753 -22.31 -4.01 -35.43
N LYS A 754 -21.24 -4.66 -34.94
CA LYS A 754 -20.49 -5.67 -35.70
C LYS A 754 -21.33 -6.91 -36.04
N ALA A 755 -22.31 -7.27 -35.21
CA ALA A 755 -23.19 -8.41 -35.45
C ALA A 755 -24.50 -8.02 -36.17
N PHE A 756 -24.97 -6.78 -36.00
CA PHE A 756 -26.27 -6.27 -36.45
C PHE A 756 -26.17 -4.82 -36.97
N PRO A 757 -25.74 -4.60 -38.23
CA PRO A 757 -25.62 -3.26 -38.81
C PRO A 757 -26.94 -2.46 -38.80
N ASP A 758 -28.08 -3.13 -38.96
CA ASP A 758 -29.39 -2.46 -38.98
C ASP A 758 -29.75 -1.85 -37.61
N VAL A 759 -29.36 -2.51 -36.51
CA VAL A 759 -29.57 -2.02 -35.14
C VAL A 759 -28.72 -0.78 -34.88
N ALA A 760 -27.48 -0.78 -35.39
CA ALA A 760 -26.59 0.36 -35.32
C ALA A 760 -27.23 1.61 -35.93
N SER A 761 -27.78 1.46 -37.13
CA SER A 761 -28.42 2.54 -37.85
C SER A 761 -29.62 3.12 -37.08
N CYS A 762 -30.47 2.25 -36.53
CA CYS A 762 -31.59 2.67 -35.68
C CYS A 762 -31.13 3.37 -34.39
N CYS A 763 -30.13 2.84 -33.68
CA CYS A 763 -29.65 3.45 -32.43
C CYS A 763 -28.98 4.81 -32.66
N ILE A 764 -28.22 4.97 -33.75
CA ILE A 764 -27.65 6.27 -34.14
C ILE A 764 -28.80 7.24 -34.44
N ARG A 765 -29.81 6.82 -35.21
CA ARG A 765 -30.99 7.63 -35.52
C ARG A 765 -31.76 8.04 -34.27
N ASP A 766 -32.05 7.12 -33.36
CA ASP A 766 -32.74 7.41 -32.10
C ASP A 766 -31.95 8.42 -31.24
N CYS A 767 -30.61 8.37 -31.24
CA CYS A 767 -29.77 9.38 -30.57
C CYS A 767 -29.83 10.74 -31.27
N LEU A 768 -29.86 10.77 -32.60
CA LEU A 768 -29.98 12.01 -33.37
C LEU A 768 -31.36 12.65 -33.16
N ASP A 769 -32.44 11.86 -33.19
CA ASP A 769 -33.80 12.31 -32.92
C ASP A 769 -33.94 12.86 -31.48
N ALA A 770 -33.33 12.19 -30.51
CA ALA A 770 -33.26 12.68 -29.13
C ALA A 770 -32.48 13.98 -29.00
N ALA A 771 -31.41 14.16 -29.77
CA ALA A 771 -30.63 15.40 -29.78
C ALA A 771 -31.41 16.59 -30.35
N LEU A 772 -32.32 16.32 -31.30
CA LEU A 772 -33.16 17.32 -31.97
C LEU A 772 -34.38 17.74 -31.13
N GLY A 773 -34.88 16.85 -30.27
CA GLY A 773 -36.10 17.10 -29.49
C GLY A 773 -35.93 17.96 -28.22
N ASP A 774 -34.73 18.05 -27.64
CA ASP A 774 -34.52 18.71 -26.34
C ASP A 774 -33.11 19.39 -26.23
N PRO A 775 -33.00 20.72 -26.38
CA PRO A 775 -31.73 21.46 -26.44
C PRO A 775 -30.73 21.18 -25.29
N PRO A 776 -31.13 21.19 -23.99
CA PRO A 776 -30.21 20.86 -22.89
C PRO A 776 -29.70 19.42 -22.90
N ARG A 777 -30.38 18.50 -23.62
CA ARG A 777 -29.97 17.09 -23.73
C ARG A 777 -29.21 16.77 -25.02
N SER A 778 -29.12 17.72 -25.94
CA SER A 778 -28.47 17.57 -27.25
C SER A 778 -27.00 17.14 -27.17
N SER A 779 -26.21 17.69 -26.23
CA SER A 779 -24.77 17.38 -26.09
C SER A 779 -24.52 15.90 -25.73
N LEU A 780 -25.31 15.34 -24.82
CA LEU A 780 -25.17 13.96 -24.39
C LEU A 780 -25.59 12.98 -25.50
N ALA A 781 -26.72 13.25 -26.15
CA ALA A 781 -27.24 12.44 -27.24
C ALA A 781 -26.28 12.44 -28.45
N LEU A 782 -25.69 13.59 -28.78
CA LEU A 782 -24.67 13.70 -29.84
C LEU A 782 -23.37 12.97 -29.49
N ARG A 783 -22.91 13.01 -28.22
CA ARG A 783 -21.72 12.24 -27.80
C ARG A 783 -21.97 10.73 -27.86
N ALA A 784 -23.17 10.27 -27.48
CA ALA A 784 -23.56 8.87 -27.65
C ALA A 784 -23.58 8.47 -29.12
N ALA A 785 -24.20 9.28 -29.99
CA ALA A 785 -24.19 9.07 -31.44
C ALA A 785 -22.76 9.04 -32.02
N ALA A 786 -21.85 9.88 -31.50
CA ALA A 786 -20.47 9.94 -31.94
C ALA A 786 -19.71 8.63 -31.66
N GLU A 787 -19.85 8.10 -30.45
CA GLU A 787 -19.23 6.83 -30.09
C GLU A 787 -19.80 5.66 -30.90
N LEU A 788 -21.12 5.64 -31.14
CA LEU A 788 -21.77 4.65 -32.00
C LEU A 788 -21.26 4.72 -33.45
N ALA A 789 -21.11 5.93 -33.99
CA ALA A 789 -20.65 6.13 -35.37
C ALA A 789 -19.18 5.69 -35.56
N ALA A 790 -18.33 5.79 -34.53
CA ALA A 790 -16.92 5.38 -34.62
C ALA A 790 -16.71 3.86 -34.73
N VAL A 791 -17.73 3.07 -34.38
CA VAL A 791 -17.65 1.60 -34.34
C VAL A 791 -18.61 0.91 -35.33
N ALA A 792 -19.61 1.64 -35.84
CA ALA A 792 -20.56 1.15 -36.82
C ALA A 792 -19.96 1.08 -38.24
N GLU A 793 -20.48 0.15 -39.06
CA GLU A 793 -20.14 0.08 -40.48
C GLU A 793 -20.64 1.31 -41.24
N ALA A 794 -19.92 1.67 -42.31
CA ALA A 794 -20.19 2.81 -43.18
C ALA A 794 -21.65 2.90 -43.64
N SER A 795 -22.25 1.77 -44.02
CA SER A 795 -23.63 1.66 -44.49
C SER A 795 -24.66 1.99 -43.40
N ALA A 796 -24.41 1.56 -42.16
CA ALA A 796 -25.28 1.83 -41.02
C ALA A 796 -25.26 3.31 -40.63
N VAL A 797 -24.07 3.92 -40.63
CA VAL A 797 -23.91 5.37 -40.41
C VAL A 797 -24.61 6.14 -41.53
N ALA A 798 -24.41 5.75 -42.80
CA ALA A 798 -25.06 6.41 -43.94
C ALA A 798 -26.60 6.37 -43.85
N SER A 799 -27.15 5.17 -43.59
CA SER A 799 -28.60 4.97 -43.38
C SER A 799 -29.13 5.77 -42.18
N ALA A 800 -28.35 5.89 -41.09
CA ALA A 800 -28.79 6.66 -39.93
C ALA A 800 -28.84 8.16 -40.20
N MET A 801 -27.93 8.66 -41.04
CA MET A 801 -27.83 10.08 -41.40
C MET A 801 -28.82 10.49 -42.49
N GLU A 802 -29.38 9.55 -43.25
CA GLU A 802 -30.43 9.79 -44.24
C GLU A 802 -31.67 10.38 -43.55
N GLY A 803 -31.95 11.67 -43.83
CA GLY A 803 -33.03 12.46 -43.20
C GLY A 803 -32.62 13.28 -41.97
N ALA A 804 -31.50 12.93 -41.31
CA ALA A 804 -30.99 13.70 -40.17
C ALA A 804 -30.18 14.94 -40.60
N TRP A 805 -29.58 14.92 -41.80
CA TRP A 805 -28.75 16.02 -42.31
C TRP A 805 -29.45 17.39 -42.27
N THR A 806 -30.67 17.47 -42.80
CA THR A 806 -31.47 18.70 -42.83
C THR A 806 -31.88 19.20 -41.44
N LEU A 807 -32.00 18.28 -40.48
CA LEU A 807 -32.37 18.61 -39.10
C LEU A 807 -31.15 19.07 -38.29
N LEU A 808 -29.99 18.45 -38.50
CA LEU A 808 -28.72 18.84 -37.89
C LEU A 808 -28.29 20.25 -38.30
N THR A 809 -28.69 20.73 -39.48
CA THR A 809 -28.44 22.10 -39.94
C THR A 809 -29.39 23.16 -39.36
N GLN A 810 -30.55 22.75 -38.83
CA GLN A 810 -31.60 23.66 -38.35
C GLN A 810 -31.65 23.78 -36.82
N ALA A 811 -31.10 22.81 -36.07
CA ALA A 811 -31.19 22.77 -34.62
C ALA A 811 -30.07 23.56 -33.92
N THR A 812 -30.40 24.21 -32.80
CA THR A 812 -29.43 24.83 -31.87
C THR A 812 -28.72 23.74 -31.05
N LEU A 813 -27.82 23.01 -31.70
CA LEU A 813 -27.05 21.92 -31.10
C LEU A 813 -25.77 22.42 -30.42
N ASP A 814 -25.27 21.69 -29.42
CA ASP A 814 -23.95 21.93 -28.84
C ASP A 814 -22.85 21.75 -29.92
N PRO A 815 -22.14 22.81 -30.32
CA PRO A 815 -21.19 22.76 -31.43
C PRO A 815 -20.02 21.81 -31.15
N ALA A 816 -19.62 21.63 -29.89
CA ALA A 816 -18.54 20.72 -29.53
C ALA A 816 -18.93 19.25 -29.70
N ALA A 817 -20.14 18.88 -29.25
CA ALA A 817 -20.65 17.51 -29.42
C ALA A 817 -20.99 17.21 -30.88
N LEU A 818 -21.53 18.18 -31.62
CA LEU A 818 -21.79 18.03 -33.06
C LEU A 818 -20.49 17.82 -33.84
N ALA A 819 -19.46 18.62 -33.57
CA ALA A 819 -18.15 18.45 -34.20
C ALA A 819 -17.53 17.08 -33.91
N LEU A 820 -17.66 16.57 -32.68
CA LEU A 820 -17.19 15.24 -32.31
C LEU A 820 -17.95 14.13 -33.05
N PHE A 821 -19.28 14.25 -33.17
CA PHE A 821 -20.10 13.32 -33.95
C PHE A 821 -19.69 13.31 -35.41
N LEU A 822 -19.61 14.47 -36.06
CA LEU A 822 -19.23 14.59 -37.47
C LEU A 822 -17.81 14.05 -37.72
N ALA A 823 -16.86 14.33 -36.83
CA ALA A 823 -15.50 13.82 -36.95
C ALA A 823 -15.43 12.30 -36.86
N LYS A 824 -16.28 11.67 -36.04
CA LYS A 824 -16.35 10.21 -35.90
C LYS A 824 -17.12 9.57 -37.05
N ALA A 825 -18.25 10.14 -37.47
CA ALA A 825 -19.00 9.71 -38.64
C ALA A 825 -18.18 9.78 -39.94
N ALA A 826 -17.38 10.84 -40.12
CA ALA A 826 -16.52 11.03 -41.29
C ALA A 826 -15.41 9.98 -41.41
N ARG A 827 -14.99 9.34 -40.31
CA ARG A 827 -14.04 8.22 -40.36
C ARG A 827 -14.67 6.94 -40.90
N SER A 828 -15.99 6.79 -40.71
CA SER A 828 -16.74 5.59 -41.09
C SER A 828 -17.40 5.74 -42.46
N LEU A 829 -17.74 6.96 -42.90
CA LEU A 829 -18.40 7.22 -44.17
C LEU A 829 -17.42 7.31 -45.36
N PRO A 830 -17.79 6.79 -46.56
CA PRO A 830 -17.06 7.08 -47.78
C PRO A 830 -17.15 8.58 -48.09
N GLY A 831 -16.04 9.18 -48.54
CA GLY A 831 -15.98 10.63 -48.78
C GLY A 831 -17.09 11.18 -49.70
N GLN A 832 -17.60 10.39 -50.64
CA GLN A 832 -18.70 10.78 -51.53
C GLN A 832 -20.05 10.95 -50.81
N VAL A 833 -20.34 10.13 -49.80
CA VAL A 833 -21.56 10.21 -49.00
C VAL A 833 -21.53 11.44 -48.08
N LEU A 834 -20.35 11.74 -47.54
CA LEU A 834 -20.13 12.92 -46.71
C LEU A 834 -20.31 14.21 -47.52
N ILE A 835 -19.76 14.26 -48.74
CA ILE A 835 -19.87 15.42 -49.64
C ILE A 835 -21.32 15.65 -50.07
N ALA A 836 -22.07 14.59 -50.38
CA ALA A 836 -23.47 14.70 -50.75
C ALA A 836 -24.35 15.22 -49.60
N GLY A 837 -24.11 14.74 -48.37
CA GLY A 837 -24.86 15.16 -47.18
C GLY A 837 -24.48 16.55 -46.64
N LEU A 838 -23.24 17.01 -46.85
CA LEU A 838 -22.81 18.38 -46.49
C LEU A 838 -23.22 19.43 -47.53
N GLY A 839 -23.51 19.01 -48.77
CA GLY A 839 -23.97 19.89 -49.85
C GLY A 839 -25.48 20.15 -49.84
N SER A 840 -26.27 19.28 -49.19
CA SER A 840 -27.71 19.45 -48.90
C SER A 840 -27.93 20.21 -47.61
#